data_AF-A0A2I0N4P9-F1
#
_entry.id   AF-A0A2I0N4P9-F1
#
_cell.length_a   1.000
_cell.length_b   1.000
_cell.length_c   1.000
_cell.angle_alpha   90.00
_cell.angle_beta   90.00
_cell.angle_gamma   90.00
#
_symmetry.space_group_name_H-M   'P 1'
#
loop_
_entity.id
_entity.type
_entity.pdbx_description
1 polymer ?
#
loop_
_entity_poly.entity_id
_entity_poly.type
_entity_poly.pdbx_seq_one_letter_code
_entity_poly.pdbx_strand_id
1 'polypeptide(L)'
;MKLKIWREKAIAALVAVSFIAIVSGGCIGNIPEKNSMKNVFDWDEIVQDVSSGRNSAGRTVFFGKESDILATLAMTPLCIYWEFGGAPTVKANPLILSSGDVNKPMKHFLSLYCPEKTVDINAGISGASETISAQSLQELSSKIALLGWKSSTHALFLDGKNYGLALAATPIACYLNIPIFFGSPSEHEEVLSKLGVKFKIGVGLVDGTDASIDSVGDAELIVLRTIHLRFSELDYVCICNSNDMMPDTPAPYVSSMAPYLAVFHRGAVLPVNVGFIPEEFTFASEGRPDWPLEDWGTIEKKYRTEAAFANNISSLVKWELNNLIFNISSRQGLNTRYLDNNSYLAIMADTRTIPHWYDLSGMKMEENIVFNIRMLAYDIVTDDYYGKFFDAENPDYDNPSKIRPILAIGRPIADDAAATSVLLARTVFYSAILPKAMPDSPVNLEKASFAGSAYVHTGSPHLLMLSPPGNVKVFIDEGNRQENHFKEVGYAKVYRTDLWLSNRNVAQDLLKCFSSAAMIYVVSHGTMFRGEVSDADNYSVGYVNGIDLNPSVMVLLSCSGARIDGLPPENYVPLAFMHSGINAYIGGTRAEGINTVCETIWMYLIDKNKSVGMALKDMKSDLIGEDMWEGSYYGDWGTYAAGINVLYGDPAFNPYEPCNEGSAK
;
A
#
# COMPACT_ATOMS: atom_id res chain seq x y z
N MET A 1 12.75 44.77 10.97
CA MET A 1 11.89 44.10 11.98
C MET A 1 10.39 44.22 11.68
N LYS A 2 9.82 45.43 11.49
CA LYS A 2 8.39 45.61 11.17
C LYS A 2 7.92 44.97 9.84
N LEU A 3 8.75 44.94 8.79
CA LEU A 3 8.43 44.29 7.52
C LEU A 3 8.41 42.74 7.58
N LYS A 4 9.20 42.13 8.48
CA LYS A 4 9.26 40.66 8.64
C LYS A 4 8.00 40.14 9.34
N ILE A 5 7.57 40.86 10.39
CA ILE A 5 6.32 40.60 11.11
C ILE A 5 5.10 40.78 10.18
N TRP A 6 5.17 41.72 9.23
CA TRP A 6 4.11 41.92 8.24
C TRP A 6 4.01 40.77 7.23
N ARG A 7 5.14 40.24 6.76
CA ARG A 7 5.19 39.06 5.89
C ARG A 7 4.72 37.78 6.59
N GLU A 8 5.13 37.56 7.84
CA GLU A 8 4.70 36.38 8.62
C GLU A 8 3.19 36.43 8.93
N LYS A 9 2.65 37.61 9.24
CA LYS A 9 1.20 37.79 9.40
C LYS A 9 0.43 37.69 8.09
N ALA A 10 1.01 38.13 6.97
CA ALA A 10 0.38 37.99 5.66
C ALA A 10 0.34 36.53 5.18
N ILE A 11 1.39 35.74 5.45
CA ILE A 11 1.41 34.30 5.15
C ILE A 11 0.44 33.54 6.07
N ALA A 12 0.42 33.84 7.38
CA ALA A 12 -0.55 33.25 8.30
C ALA A 12 -2.00 33.61 7.93
N ALA A 13 -2.24 34.85 7.47
CA ALA A 13 -3.54 35.27 6.96
C ALA A 13 -3.89 34.59 5.63
N LEU A 14 -2.92 34.35 4.73
CA LEU A 14 -3.14 33.60 3.48
C LEU A 14 -3.47 32.13 3.76
N VAL A 15 -2.81 31.49 4.71
CA VAL A 15 -3.13 30.12 5.15
C VAL A 15 -4.51 30.07 5.83
N ALA A 16 -4.84 31.05 6.67
CA ALA A 16 -6.16 31.15 7.30
C ALA A 16 -7.29 31.46 6.31
N VAL A 17 -7.03 32.30 5.29
CA VAL A 17 -7.98 32.60 4.20
C VAL A 17 -8.11 31.41 3.24
N SER A 18 -7.07 30.60 3.08
CA SER A 18 -7.16 29.31 2.38
C SER A 18 -8.00 28.31 3.19
N PHE A 19 -7.88 28.31 4.52
CA PHE A 19 -8.75 27.56 5.43
C PHE A 19 -10.21 28.01 5.30
N ILE A 20 -10.47 29.32 5.25
CA ILE A 20 -11.83 29.81 5.03
C ILE A 20 -12.28 29.46 3.60
N ALA A 21 -11.48 29.62 2.56
CA ALA A 21 -11.88 29.29 1.19
C ALA A 21 -12.12 27.79 0.95
N ILE A 22 -11.39 26.90 1.65
CA ILE A 22 -11.59 25.45 1.58
C ILE A 22 -12.78 25.02 2.46
N VAL A 23 -12.97 25.62 3.64
CA VAL A 23 -14.10 25.33 4.55
C VAL A 23 -15.40 26.02 4.13
N SER A 24 -15.35 27.13 3.39
CA SER A 24 -16.51 27.92 2.93
C SER A 24 -16.72 27.95 1.41
N GLY A 25 -15.82 27.32 0.65
CA GLY A 25 -16.09 26.89 -0.73
C GLY A 25 -16.99 25.65 -0.79
N GLY A 26 -17.03 24.86 0.28
CA GLY A 26 -18.17 24.01 0.58
C GLY A 26 -19.34 24.91 0.95
N CYS A 27 -20.29 25.09 0.04
CA CYS A 27 -21.52 25.81 0.33
C CYS A 27 -22.16 25.26 1.62
N ILE A 28 -22.06 26.02 2.71
CA ILE A 28 -22.98 25.94 3.85
C ILE A 28 -24.31 26.52 3.36
N GLY A 29 -24.95 25.81 2.45
CA GLY A 29 -26.35 25.97 2.17
C GLY A 29 -27.09 25.31 3.32
N ASN A 30 -27.88 26.11 4.05
CA ASN A 30 -28.95 25.70 4.96
C ASN A 30 -29.27 24.21 4.84
N ILE A 31 -29.04 23.41 5.89
CA ILE A 31 -29.50 22.02 5.99
C ILE A 31 -31.00 22.04 5.66
N PRO A 32 -31.40 21.64 4.45
CA PRO A 32 -32.80 21.39 4.21
C PRO A 32 -33.04 20.06 4.92
N GLU A 33 -34.11 19.95 5.71
CA GLU A 33 -34.76 18.65 5.84
C GLU A 33 -35.07 18.17 4.42
N LYS A 34 -34.16 17.39 3.83
CA LYS A 34 -34.27 16.89 2.47
C LYS A 34 -34.13 15.38 2.53
N ASN A 35 -35.30 14.77 2.53
CA ASN A 35 -35.61 13.55 1.82
C ASN A 35 -34.59 12.41 2.00
N SER A 36 -34.84 11.60 3.02
CA SER A 36 -34.72 10.15 2.91
C SER A 36 -34.92 9.68 1.46
N MET A 37 -33.95 8.93 0.93
CA MET A 37 -33.99 8.14 -0.31
C MET A 37 -35.31 8.27 -1.08
N LYS A 38 -35.44 9.30 -1.92
CA LYS A 38 -36.55 9.39 -2.88
C LYS A 38 -36.12 8.69 -4.17
N ASN A 39 -36.17 7.36 -4.15
CA ASN A 39 -36.85 6.52 -5.13
C ASN A 39 -36.64 5.06 -4.72
N VAL A 40 -37.72 4.30 -4.84
CA VAL A 40 -37.87 2.90 -4.43
C VAL A 40 -36.93 2.03 -5.27
N PHE A 41 -35.71 1.83 -4.78
CA PHE A 41 -34.75 0.93 -5.39
C PHE A 41 -34.34 -0.13 -4.36
N ASP A 42 -34.79 -1.37 -4.53
CA ASP A 42 -34.39 -2.46 -3.65
C ASP A 42 -33.05 -3.04 -4.13
N TRP A 43 -31.96 -2.57 -3.51
CA TRP A 43 -30.63 -3.08 -3.81
C TRP A 43 -30.50 -4.58 -3.57
N ASP A 44 -31.24 -5.14 -2.61
CA ASP A 44 -31.16 -6.56 -2.31
C ASP A 44 -31.75 -7.39 -3.47
N GLU A 45 -32.78 -6.87 -4.14
CA GLU A 45 -33.35 -7.47 -5.35
C GLU A 45 -32.34 -7.49 -6.51
N ILE A 46 -31.59 -6.40 -6.78
CA ILE A 46 -30.50 -6.42 -7.79
C ILE A 46 -29.51 -7.52 -7.50
N VAL A 47 -29.03 -7.57 -6.25
CA VAL A 47 -27.97 -8.50 -5.87
C VAL A 47 -28.44 -9.94 -6.09
N GLN A 48 -29.74 -10.21 -5.95
CA GLN A 48 -30.32 -11.53 -6.19
C GLN A 48 -30.60 -11.81 -7.68
N ASP A 49 -30.99 -10.80 -8.46
CA ASP A 49 -31.43 -10.94 -9.85
C ASP A 49 -30.28 -10.88 -10.89
N VAL A 50 -29.09 -10.47 -10.48
CA VAL A 50 -27.93 -10.40 -11.38
C VAL A 50 -27.52 -11.78 -11.88
N SER A 51 -27.33 -11.90 -13.19
CA SER A 51 -26.88 -13.12 -13.85
C SER A 51 -25.94 -12.77 -15.00
N SER A 52 -24.73 -13.33 -14.96
CA SER A 52 -23.68 -13.05 -15.93
C SER A 52 -23.02 -14.34 -16.41
N GLY A 53 -22.75 -14.40 -17.71
CA GLY A 53 -22.01 -15.48 -18.36
C GLY A 53 -20.67 -14.96 -18.86
N ARG A 54 -19.57 -15.60 -18.48
CA ARG A 54 -18.21 -15.15 -18.82
C ARG A 54 -17.61 -15.87 -20.04
N ASN A 55 -16.77 -15.13 -20.76
CA ASN A 55 -15.81 -15.74 -21.67
C ASN A 55 -14.69 -16.40 -20.87
N SER A 56 -14.16 -17.52 -21.36
CA SER A 56 -13.04 -18.18 -20.69
C SER A 56 -11.79 -17.33 -20.87
N ALA A 57 -11.25 -16.82 -19.76
CA ALA A 57 -10.01 -16.06 -19.78
C ALA A 57 -8.77 -16.96 -19.67
N GLY A 58 -8.87 -18.20 -19.18
CA GLY A 58 -7.69 -19.03 -18.92
C GLY A 58 -6.68 -18.32 -18.01
N ARG A 59 -5.39 -18.57 -18.22
CA ARG A 59 -4.31 -17.82 -17.54
C ARG A 59 -3.87 -16.62 -18.41
N THR A 60 -4.67 -15.56 -18.44
CA THR A 60 -4.42 -14.36 -19.26
C THR A 60 -3.84 -13.21 -18.44
N VAL A 61 -2.88 -12.48 -18.99
CA VAL A 61 -2.45 -11.16 -18.48
C VAL A 61 -3.04 -10.07 -19.35
N PHE A 62 -3.69 -9.08 -18.72
CA PHE A 62 -4.23 -7.91 -19.38
C PHE A 62 -3.34 -6.70 -19.13
N PHE A 63 -2.96 -6.02 -20.21
CA PHE A 63 -2.19 -4.79 -20.14
C PHE A 63 -3.11 -3.59 -20.39
N GLY A 64 -3.03 -2.60 -19.50
CA GLY A 64 -3.72 -1.32 -19.63
C GLY A 64 -2.73 -0.18 -19.70
N LYS A 65 -3.13 0.94 -20.30
CA LYS A 65 -2.30 2.15 -20.32
C LYS A 65 -2.41 2.87 -18.98
N GLU A 66 -1.27 3.17 -18.36
CA GLU A 66 -1.22 3.76 -17.02
C GLU A 66 -1.95 5.11 -16.93
N SER A 67 -1.81 5.94 -17.97
CA SER A 67 -2.48 7.26 -18.03
C SER A 67 -3.99 7.18 -18.26
N ASP A 68 -4.52 6.04 -18.67
CA ASP A 68 -5.93 5.88 -19.05
C ASP A 68 -6.72 5.32 -17.87
N ILE A 69 -6.68 6.02 -16.73
CA ILE A 69 -7.23 5.58 -15.43
C ILE A 69 -8.69 5.11 -15.49
N LEU A 70 -9.51 5.72 -16.34
CA LEU A 70 -10.91 5.32 -16.51
C LEU A 70 -11.02 3.96 -17.21
N ALA A 71 -10.18 3.70 -18.23
CA ALA A 71 -10.14 2.40 -18.87
C ALA A 71 -9.73 1.30 -17.88
N THR A 72 -8.78 1.60 -16.97
CA THR A 72 -8.40 0.70 -15.86
C THR A 72 -9.59 0.31 -14.99
N LEU A 73 -10.49 1.26 -14.68
CA LEU A 73 -11.71 0.95 -13.92
C LEU A 73 -12.64 -0.02 -14.67
N ALA A 74 -12.80 0.14 -15.98
CA ALA A 74 -13.57 -0.82 -16.79
C ALA A 74 -12.88 -2.19 -16.94
N MET A 75 -11.54 -2.21 -16.95
CA MET A 75 -10.74 -3.44 -16.95
C MET A 75 -10.79 -4.16 -15.60
N THR A 76 -11.08 -3.47 -14.50
CA THR A 76 -11.12 -4.09 -13.17
C THR A 76 -12.12 -5.26 -13.09
N PRO A 77 -13.42 -5.13 -13.40
CA PRO A 77 -14.35 -6.26 -13.39
C PRO A 77 -14.11 -7.28 -14.53
N LEU A 78 -13.32 -6.93 -15.54
CA LEU A 78 -12.81 -7.90 -16.51
C LEU A 78 -11.75 -8.80 -15.84
N CYS A 79 -10.83 -8.22 -15.07
CA CYS A 79 -9.70 -8.91 -14.48
C CYS A 79 -10.03 -9.57 -13.13
N ILE A 80 -10.90 -8.98 -12.32
CA ILE A 80 -11.26 -9.49 -11.00
C ILE A 80 -12.76 -9.38 -10.71
N TYR A 81 -13.36 -10.49 -10.29
CA TYR A 81 -14.78 -10.55 -9.95
C TYR A 81 -15.09 -11.74 -9.03
N TRP A 82 -16.28 -11.73 -8.41
CA TRP A 82 -16.74 -12.83 -7.55
C TRP A 82 -17.85 -13.65 -8.22
N GLU A 83 -17.84 -14.96 -7.97
CA GLU A 83 -18.88 -15.90 -8.37
C GLU A 83 -19.58 -16.48 -7.12
N PHE A 84 -20.92 -16.52 -7.16
CA PHE A 84 -21.79 -16.91 -6.04
C PHE A 84 -22.67 -18.14 -6.34
N GLY A 85 -22.37 -18.90 -7.40
CA GLY A 85 -23.08 -20.15 -7.74
C GLY A 85 -22.81 -21.32 -6.78
N GLY A 86 -22.20 -21.05 -5.62
CA GLY A 86 -21.71 -21.97 -4.61
C GLY A 86 -21.07 -21.20 -3.45
N ALA A 87 -20.06 -21.76 -2.79
CA ALA A 87 -19.22 -20.97 -1.90
C ALA A 87 -18.62 -19.78 -2.68
N PRO A 88 -18.65 -18.54 -2.16
CA PRO A 88 -18.11 -17.39 -2.87
C PRO A 88 -16.66 -17.65 -3.29
N THR A 89 -16.36 -17.45 -4.58
CA THR A 89 -14.98 -17.55 -5.08
C THR A 89 -14.59 -16.32 -5.86
N VAL A 90 -13.40 -15.80 -5.61
CA VAL A 90 -12.79 -14.76 -6.44
C VAL A 90 -12.17 -15.39 -7.68
N LYS A 91 -12.39 -14.76 -8.84
CA LYS A 91 -11.69 -15.03 -10.09
C LYS A 91 -10.81 -13.82 -10.36
N ALA A 92 -9.52 -14.03 -10.54
CA ALA A 92 -8.56 -12.97 -10.80
C ALA A 92 -7.63 -13.33 -11.97
N ASN A 93 -7.32 -12.34 -12.80
CA ASN A 93 -6.26 -12.34 -13.80
C ASN A 93 -5.39 -11.09 -13.60
N PRO A 94 -4.07 -11.15 -13.85
CA PRO A 94 -3.20 -9.98 -13.70
C PRO A 94 -3.65 -8.82 -14.59
N LEU A 95 -3.85 -7.66 -13.94
CA LEU A 95 -3.99 -6.36 -14.59
C LEU A 95 -2.68 -5.59 -14.40
N ILE A 96 -1.92 -5.41 -15.48
CA ILE A 96 -0.65 -4.70 -15.46
C ILE A 96 -0.81 -3.39 -16.23
N LEU A 97 -0.54 -2.27 -15.58
CA LEU A 97 -0.51 -0.96 -16.19
C LEU A 97 0.85 -0.70 -16.82
N SER A 98 0.88 0.05 -17.92
CA SER A 98 2.13 0.40 -18.60
C SER A 98 2.17 1.86 -19.05
N SER A 99 3.32 2.50 -18.88
CA SER A 99 3.69 3.78 -19.47
C SER A 99 4.35 3.62 -20.86
N GLY A 100 4.53 2.39 -21.35
CA GLY A 100 5.15 2.10 -22.63
C GLY A 100 5.28 0.61 -22.92
N ASP A 101 6.42 0.18 -23.47
CA ASP A 101 6.70 -1.25 -23.66
C ASP A 101 7.11 -1.94 -22.34
N VAL A 102 7.11 -3.27 -22.33
CA VAL A 102 7.31 -4.10 -21.13
C VAL A 102 8.65 -3.76 -20.45
N ASN A 103 8.56 -3.21 -19.23
CA ASN A 103 9.73 -2.90 -18.40
C ASN A 103 10.29 -4.15 -17.70
N LYS A 104 11.39 -3.97 -16.96
CA LYS A 104 12.12 -5.09 -16.34
C LYS A 104 11.27 -5.84 -15.28
N PRO A 105 10.64 -5.19 -14.29
CA PRO A 105 9.75 -5.86 -13.35
C PRO A 105 8.62 -6.66 -14.02
N MET A 106 8.02 -6.10 -15.09
CA MET A 106 6.98 -6.78 -15.85
C MET A 106 7.52 -8.05 -16.53
N LYS A 107 8.69 -7.98 -17.19
CA LYS A 107 9.33 -9.14 -17.82
C LYS A 107 9.59 -10.25 -16.82
N HIS A 108 10.09 -9.89 -15.64
CA HIS A 108 10.34 -10.86 -14.56
C HIS A 108 9.05 -11.54 -14.11
N PHE A 109 7.99 -10.77 -13.81
CA PHE A 109 6.68 -11.32 -13.47
C PHE A 109 6.13 -12.25 -14.55
N LEU A 110 6.19 -11.85 -15.83
CA LEU A 110 5.69 -12.67 -16.94
C LEU A 110 6.48 -13.99 -17.07
N SER A 111 7.78 -13.95 -16.81
CA SER A 111 8.62 -15.16 -16.82
C SER A 111 8.21 -16.16 -15.74
N LEU A 112 7.84 -15.68 -14.54
CA LEU A 112 7.38 -16.51 -13.45
C LEU A 112 5.93 -16.96 -13.63
N TYR A 113 5.03 -16.06 -14.05
CA TYR A 113 3.62 -16.38 -14.23
C TYR A 113 3.38 -17.32 -15.42
N CYS A 114 4.18 -17.16 -16.49
CA CYS A 114 4.06 -17.84 -17.78
C CYS A 114 2.63 -17.78 -18.34
N PRO A 115 2.08 -16.61 -18.68
CA PRO A 115 0.70 -16.52 -19.17
C PRO A 115 0.47 -17.41 -20.40
N GLU A 116 -0.73 -17.97 -20.51
CA GLU A 116 -1.18 -18.68 -21.73
C GLU A 116 -1.48 -17.69 -22.85
N LYS A 117 -1.91 -16.48 -22.47
CA LYS A 117 -2.29 -15.42 -23.37
C LYS A 117 -1.99 -14.06 -22.75
N THR A 118 -1.60 -13.11 -23.58
CA THR A 118 -1.43 -11.70 -23.22
C THR A 118 -2.36 -10.86 -24.07
N VAL A 119 -3.07 -9.91 -23.45
CA VAL A 119 -3.99 -9.01 -24.14
C VAL A 119 -3.59 -7.57 -23.87
N ASP A 120 -3.24 -6.84 -24.92
CA ASP A 120 -2.97 -5.40 -24.87
C ASP A 120 -4.28 -4.62 -25.08
N ILE A 121 -4.69 -3.82 -24.09
CA ILE A 121 -5.87 -2.96 -24.16
C ILE A 121 -5.39 -1.50 -24.17
N ASN A 122 -5.16 -0.97 -25.37
CA ASN A 122 -4.67 0.39 -25.61
C ASN A 122 -3.33 0.77 -24.91
N ALA A 123 -2.59 -0.19 -24.36
CA ALA A 123 -1.34 0.05 -23.62
C ALA A 123 -0.12 0.18 -24.55
N GLY A 124 -0.17 -0.41 -25.75
CA GLY A 124 0.92 -0.32 -26.74
C GLY A 124 2.03 -1.33 -26.48
N ILE A 125 1.66 -2.52 -26.01
CA ILE A 125 2.60 -3.59 -25.65
C ILE A 125 3.00 -4.38 -26.88
N SER A 126 4.31 -4.38 -27.18
CA SER A 126 4.83 -5.12 -28.32
C SER A 126 4.83 -6.62 -28.04
N GLY A 127 4.28 -7.41 -28.98
CA GLY A 127 4.27 -8.87 -28.87
C GLY A 127 3.18 -9.45 -27.97
N ALA A 128 2.16 -8.66 -27.59
CA ALA A 128 0.94 -9.20 -26.99
C ALA A 128 0.25 -10.19 -27.95
N SER A 129 -0.42 -11.21 -27.38
CA SER A 129 -1.08 -12.26 -28.17
C SER A 129 -2.34 -11.74 -28.88
N GLU A 130 -3.00 -10.76 -28.29
CA GLU A 130 -4.14 -10.04 -28.85
C GLU A 130 -4.04 -8.56 -28.49
N THR A 131 -4.47 -7.69 -29.39
CA THR A 131 -4.50 -6.24 -29.17
C THR A 131 -5.92 -5.72 -29.40
N ILE A 132 -6.44 -5.01 -28.40
CA ILE A 132 -7.71 -4.30 -28.43
C ILE A 132 -7.39 -2.82 -28.42
N SER A 133 -7.70 -2.16 -29.53
CA SER A 133 -7.55 -0.72 -29.63
C SER A 133 -8.88 -0.02 -29.90
N ALA A 134 -9.03 1.18 -29.38
CA ALA A 134 -10.20 2.02 -29.58
C ALA A 134 -9.81 3.49 -29.59
N GLN A 135 -10.57 4.31 -30.31
CA GLN A 135 -10.32 5.75 -30.43
C GLN A 135 -11.02 6.58 -29.33
N SER A 136 -11.99 5.99 -28.64
CA SER A 136 -12.71 6.61 -27.53
C SER A 136 -12.89 5.66 -26.37
N LEU A 137 -13.13 6.21 -25.18
CA LEU A 137 -13.39 5.44 -23.97
C LEU A 137 -14.72 4.66 -24.05
N GLN A 138 -15.72 5.22 -24.73
CA GLN A 138 -17.00 4.56 -25.04
C GLN A 138 -16.77 3.28 -25.87
N GLU A 139 -16.01 3.41 -26.97
CA GLU A 139 -15.69 2.27 -27.83
C GLU A 139 -14.83 1.24 -27.06
N LEU A 140 -13.86 1.71 -26.27
CA LEU A 140 -12.98 0.83 -25.51
C LEU A 140 -13.75 0.00 -24.48
N SER A 141 -14.61 0.63 -23.68
CA SER A 141 -15.43 -0.07 -22.68
C SER A 141 -16.38 -1.09 -23.29
N SER A 142 -16.92 -0.79 -24.48
CA SER A 142 -17.70 -1.75 -25.28
C SER A 142 -16.88 -2.99 -25.67
N LYS A 143 -15.64 -2.80 -26.12
CA LYS A 143 -14.75 -3.91 -26.48
C LYS A 143 -14.32 -4.71 -25.25
N ILE A 144 -14.03 -4.04 -24.13
CA ILE A 144 -13.74 -4.70 -22.84
C ILE A 144 -14.93 -5.57 -22.40
N ALA A 145 -16.16 -5.05 -22.50
CA ALA A 145 -17.37 -5.80 -22.15
C ALA A 145 -17.55 -7.05 -23.03
N LEU A 146 -17.33 -6.95 -24.33
CA LEU A 146 -17.41 -8.11 -25.24
C LEU A 146 -16.27 -9.11 -25.04
N LEU A 147 -15.11 -8.66 -24.57
CA LEU A 147 -14.00 -9.54 -24.22
C LEU A 147 -14.32 -10.38 -22.98
N GLY A 148 -14.87 -9.76 -21.92
CA GLY A 148 -15.11 -10.44 -20.65
C GLY A 148 -16.40 -11.27 -20.59
N TRP A 149 -17.47 -10.81 -21.26
CA TRP A 149 -18.82 -11.35 -21.05
C TRP A 149 -19.42 -11.95 -22.34
N LYS A 150 -20.07 -13.10 -22.17
CA LYS A 150 -21.00 -13.70 -23.15
C LYS A 150 -22.40 -13.11 -22.99
N SER A 151 -22.79 -12.87 -21.74
CA SER A 151 -24.08 -12.29 -21.37
C SER A 151 -23.96 -11.61 -20.02
N SER A 152 -24.80 -10.60 -19.79
CA SER A 152 -24.97 -9.95 -18.49
C SER A 152 -26.36 -9.34 -18.42
N THR A 153 -27.14 -9.64 -17.39
CA THR A 153 -28.47 -9.02 -17.22
C THR A 153 -28.38 -7.56 -16.77
N HIS A 154 -27.24 -7.16 -16.21
CA HIS A 154 -27.01 -5.83 -15.66
C HIS A 154 -25.74 -5.21 -16.25
N ALA A 155 -25.63 -3.88 -16.21
CA ALA A 155 -24.41 -3.16 -16.54
C ALA A 155 -24.28 -1.89 -15.70
N LEU A 156 -23.04 -1.51 -15.38
CA LEU A 156 -22.71 -0.27 -14.68
C LEU A 156 -22.24 0.78 -15.69
N PHE A 157 -22.76 2.00 -15.62
CA PHE A 157 -22.37 3.10 -16.49
C PHE A 157 -21.75 4.21 -15.66
N LEU A 158 -20.54 4.62 -16.04
CA LEU A 158 -19.80 5.70 -15.39
C LEU A 158 -19.83 6.95 -16.28
N ASP A 159 -20.02 8.13 -15.67
CA ASP A 159 -20.05 9.40 -16.41
C ASP A 159 -18.68 9.85 -16.97
N GLY A 160 -17.59 9.21 -16.52
CA GLY A 160 -16.22 9.48 -16.92
C GLY A 160 -15.67 10.85 -16.46
N LYS A 161 -16.36 11.53 -15.53
CA LYS A 161 -15.99 12.87 -15.04
C LYS A 161 -15.62 12.86 -13.57
N ASN A 162 -16.35 12.09 -12.75
CA ASN A 162 -16.09 12.02 -11.31
C ASN A 162 -15.27 10.77 -10.97
N TYR A 163 -13.94 10.91 -11.00
CA TYR A 163 -13.03 9.79 -10.76
C TYR A 163 -13.14 9.22 -9.34
N GLY A 164 -13.28 10.06 -8.31
CA GLY A 164 -13.48 9.59 -6.94
C GLY A 164 -14.74 8.72 -6.79
N LEU A 165 -15.85 9.15 -7.40
CA LEU A 165 -17.07 8.35 -7.43
C LEU A 165 -16.90 7.05 -8.22
N ALA A 166 -16.22 7.10 -9.37
CA ALA A 166 -15.93 5.91 -10.17
C ALA A 166 -15.05 4.89 -9.40
N LEU A 167 -14.06 5.35 -8.65
CA LEU A 167 -13.23 4.52 -7.77
C LEU A 167 -14.06 3.79 -6.72
N ALA A 168 -14.92 4.52 -6.01
CA ALA A 168 -15.81 3.95 -4.99
C ALA A 168 -16.85 2.97 -5.58
N ALA A 169 -17.33 3.21 -6.80
CA ALA A 169 -18.37 2.41 -7.43
C ALA A 169 -17.85 1.18 -8.20
N THR A 170 -16.59 1.18 -8.64
CA THR A 170 -16.02 0.05 -9.42
C THR A 170 -16.13 -1.32 -8.72
N PRO A 171 -15.95 -1.45 -7.39
CA PRO A 171 -16.19 -2.70 -6.68
C PRO A 171 -17.59 -3.29 -6.87
N ILE A 172 -18.63 -2.45 -7.07
CA ILE A 172 -20.01 -2.89 -7.35
C ILE A 172 -20.02 -3.81 -8.58
N ALA A 173 -19.35 -3.38 -9.66
CA ALA A 173 -19.31 -4.15 -10.90
C ALA A 173 -18.61 -5.50 -10.71
N CYS A 174 -17.59 -5.56 -9.84
CA CYS A 174 -16.83 -6.77 -9.58
C CYS A 174 -17.60 -7.77 -8.70
N TYR A 175 -18.31 -7.28 -7.68
CA TYR A 175 -19.16 -8.12 -6.82
C TYR A 175 -20.45 -8.57 -7.51
N LEU A 176 -20.95 -7.82 -8.48
CA LEU A 176 -22.08 -8.24 -9.30
C LEU A 176 -21.66 -9.01 -10.56
N ASN A 177 -20.36 -9.07 -10.87
CA ASN A 177 -19.81 -9.64 -12.09
C ASN A 177 -20.46 -9.06 -13.37
N ILE A 178 -20.52 -7.74 -13.47
CA ILE A 178 -21.16 -7.01 -14.58
C ILE A 178 -20.15 -6.10 -15.30
N PRO A 179 -20.34 -5.85 -16.61
CA PRO A 179 -19.48 -4.95 -17.35
C PRO A 179 -19.67 -3.49 -16.93
N ILE A 180 -18.59 -2.71 -17.05
CA ILE A 180 -18.60 -1.25 -16.95
C ILE A 180 -18.57 -0.64 -18.36
N PHE A 181 -19.42 0.35 -18.57
CA PHE A 181 -19.45 1.20 -19.75
C PHE A 181 -19.21 2.67 -19.36
N PHE A 182 -18.68 3.45 -20.29
CA PHE A 182 -18.53 4.90 -20.13
C PHE A 182 -19.44 5.63 -21.10
N GLY A 183 -20.14 6.66 -20.62
CA GLY A 183 -21.13 7.39 -21.41
C GLY A 183 -22.55 6.87 -21.19
N SER A 184 -23.46 7.24 -22.08
CA SER A 184 -24.88 6.90 -21.93
C SER A 184 -25.20 5.53 -22.55
N PRO A 185 -26.21 4.81 -22.04
CA PRO A 185 -26.61 3.52 -22.60
C PRO A 185 -26.98 3.55 -24.09
N SER A 186 -27.46 4.68 -24.61
CA SER A 186 -27.77 4.84 -26.04
C SER A 186 -26.52 4.74 -26.94
N GLU A 187 -25.33 5.04 -26.40
CA GLU A 187 -24.06 4.91 -27.13
C GLU A 187 -23.60 3.44 -27.26
N HIS A 188 -24.26 2.51 -26.54
CA HIS A 188 -23.86 1.11 -26.43
C HIS A 188 -24.95 0.12 -26.86
N GLU A 189 -26.05 0.57 -27.49
CA GLU A 189 -27.25 -0.24 -27.73
C GLU A 189 -26.98 -1.61 -28.37
N GLU A 190 -26.10 -1.67 -29.37
CA GLU A 190 -25.72 -2.92 -30.04
C GLU A 190 -25.08 -3.91 -29.06
N VAL A 191 -24.14 -3.44 -28.24
CA VAL A 191 -23.41 -4.27 -27.28
C VAL A 191 -24.31 -4.68 -26.12
N LEU A 192 -25.15 -3.78 -25.62
CA LEU A 192 -26.13 -4.08 -24.57
C LEU A 192 -27.14 -5.13 -25.04
N SER A 193 -27.63 -5.01 -26.28
CA SER A 193 -28.52 -6.00 -26.89
C SER A 193 -27.83 -7.36 -27.02
N LYS A 194 -26.59 -7.40 -27.50
CA LYS A 194 -25.80 -8.62 -27.66
C LYS A 194 -25.53 -9.33 -26.33
N LEU A 195 -25.24 -8.58 -25.27
CA LEU A 195 -25.02 -9.12 -23.93
C LEU A 195 -26.34 -9.46 -23.19
N GLY A 196 -27.48 -8.99 -23.69
CA GLY A 196 -28.77 -9.20 -23.05
C GLY A 196 -28.96 -8.37 -21.77
N VAL A 197 -28.37 -7.18 -21.71
CA VAL A 197 -28.51 -6.26 -20.57
C VAL A 197 -29.95 -5.73 -20.51
N LYS A 198 -30.57 -5.91 -19.34
CA LYS A 198 -31.94 -5.49 -19.05
C LYS A 198 -32.01 -4.34 -18.05
N PHE A 199 -31.02 -4.26 -17.16
CA PHE A 199 -30.99 -3.29 -16.08
C PHE A 199 -29.68 -2.50 -16.09
N LYS A 200 -29.76 -1.17 -15.95
CA LYS A 200 -28.65 -0.24 -16.14
C LYS A 200 -28.48 0.61 -14.90
N ILE A 201 -27.32 0.52 -14.26
CA ILE A 201 -26.99 1.29 -13.07
C ILE A 201 -26.10 2.46 -13.51
N GLY A 202 -26.56 3.69 -13.35
CA GLY A 202 -25.80 4.91 -13.59
C GLY A 202 -25.01 5.34 -12.37
N VAL A 203 -23.79 5.80 -12.58
CA VAL A 203 -22.92 6.36 -11.54
C VAL A 203 -22.45 7.74 -11.99
N GLY A 204 -22.84 8.75 -11.22
CA GLY A 204 -22.72 10.15 -11.61
C GLY A 204 -23.80 10.55 -12.63
N LEU A 205 -23.51 11.56 -13.44
CA LEU A 205 -24.48 12.14 -14.36
C LEU A 205 -24.59 11.31 -15.66
N VAL A 206 -25.32 10.18 -15.58
CA VAL A 206 -25.58 9.28 -16.72
C VAL A 206 -27.08 9.17 -17.02
N ASP A 207 -27.50 9.70 -18.16
CA ASP A 207 -28.88 9.60 -18.65
C ASP A 207 -29.24 8.20 -19.13
N GLY A 208 -30.53 7.83 -19.07
CA GLY A 208 -31.06 6.59 -19.66
C GLY A 208 -30.81 5.32 -18.84
N THR A 209 -30.57 5.47 -17.54
CA THR A 209 -30.32 4.40 -16.57
C THR A 209 -31.56 4.11 -15.71
N ASP A 210 -31.65 2.91 -15.15
CA ASP A 210 -32.78 2.43 -14.35
C ASP A 210 -32.61 2.74 -12.84
N ALA A 211 -31.35 2.89 -12.40
CA ALA A 211 -30.97 3.33 -11.06
C ALA A 211 -29.77 4.29 -11.13
N SER A 212 -29.62 5.20 -10.17
CA SER A 212 -28.50 6.14 -10.10
C SER A 212 -27.76 6.09 -8.76
N ILE A 213 -26.45 6.32 -8.81
CA ILE A 213 -25.55 6.49 -7.67
C ILE A 213 -24.85 7.83 -7.86
N ASP A 214 -25.22 8.82 -7.05
CA ASP A 214 -24.89 10.22 -7.33
C ASP A 214 -23.75 10.77 -6.45
N SER A 215 -23.32 10.03 -5.43
CA SER A 215 -22.27 10.46 -4.50
C SER A 215 -21.35 9.32 -4.07
N VAL A 216 -20.13 9.68 -3.64
CA VAL A 216 -19.13 8.71 -3.14
C VAL A 216 -19.69 7.92 -1.96
N GLY A 217 -20.34 8.61 -1.01
CA GLY A 217 -20.94 7.96 0.16
C GLY A 217 -22.08 6.99 -0.20
N ASP A 218 -22.85 7.25 -1.27
CA ASP A 218 -23.86 6.30 -1.75
C ASP A 218 -23.21 5.07 -2.38
N ALA A 219 -22.16 5.26 -3.20
CA ALA A 219 -21.40 4.17 -3.78
C ALA A 219 -20.76 3.28 -2.70
N GLU A 220 -20.12 3.89 -1.70
CA GLU A 220 -19.55 3.21 -0.54
C GLU A 220 -20.61 2.41 0.21
N LEU A 221 -21.76 3.01 0.53
CA LEU A 221 -22.86 2.34 1.23
C LEU A 221 -23.39 1.15 0.43
N ILE A 222 -23.49 1.29 -0.89
CA ILE A 222 -23.94 0.22 -1.79
C ILE A 222 -22.92 -0.92 -1.85
N VAL A 223 -21.63 -0.61 -1.93
CA VAL A 223 -20.55 -1.61 -1.85
C VAL A 223 -20.62 -2.36 -0.53
N LEU A 224 -20.73 -1.65 0.59
CA LEU A 224 -20.83 -2.24 1.92
C LEU A 224 -22.06 -3.13 2.08
N ARG A 225 -23.22 -2.69 1.60
CA ARG A 225 -24.45 -3.51 1.57
C ARG A 225 -24.25 -4.76 0.73
N THR A 226 -23.61 -4.63 -0.43
CA THR A 226 -23.29 -5.78 -1.30
C THR A 226 -22.37 -6.77 -0.59
N ILE A 227 -21.32 -6.28 0.05
CA ILE A 227 -20.38 -7.10 0.83
C ILE A 227 -21.12 -7.82 1.96
N HIS A 228 -21.95 -7.11 2.72
CA HIS A 228 -22.73 -7.73 3.79
C HIS A 228 -23.65 -8.86 3.27
N LEU A 229 -24.40 -8.61 2.19
CA LEU A 229 -25.29 -9.63 1.61
C LEU A 229 -24.55 -10.86 1.08
N ARG A 230 -23.30 -10.68 0.62
CA ARG A 230 -22.50 -11.72 -0.04
C ARG A 230 -21.56 -12.46 0.91
N PHE A 231 -21.02 -11.77 1.91
CA PHE A 231 -19.92 -12.22 2.77
C PHE A 231 -20.16 -12.02 4.26
N SER A 232 -21.21 -11.29 4.66
CA SER A 232 -21.52 -10.88 6.04
C SER A 232 -20.57 -9.82 6.64
N GLU A 233 -19.27 -9.86 6.34
CA GLU A 233 -18.22 -9.05 6.98
C GLU A 233 -17.35 -8.30 5.95
N LEU A 234 -16.69 -7.22 6.41
CA LEU A 234 -15.75 -6.42 5.62
C LEU A 234 -14.33 -6.65 6.13
N ASP A 235 -13.46 -7.23 5.31
CA ASP A 235 -12.10 -7.55 5.77
C ASP A 235 -11.09 -6.45 5.48
N TYR A 236 -11.35 -5.64 4.44
CA TYR A 236 -10.31 -4.84 3.81
C TYR A 236 -10.84 -3.48 3.37
N VAL A 237 -10.09 -2.42 3.67
CA VAL A 237 -10.35 -1.07 3.15
C VAL A 237 -9.11 -0.58 2.41
N CYS A 238 -9.31 -0.05 1.21
CA CYS A 238 -8.26 0.55 0.43
C CYS A 238 -8.47 2.07 0.34
N ILE A 239 -7.63 2.84 1.02
CA ILE A 239 -7.61 4.31 0.90
C ILE A 239 -6.78 4.69 -0.33
N CYS A 240 -7.29 5.63 -1.13
CA CYS A 240 -6.58 6.19 -2.28
C CYS A 240 -6.93 7.67 -2.46
N ASN A 241 -6.14 8.43 -3.21
CA ASN A 241 -6.39 9.87 -3.42
C ASN A 241 -6.89 10.13 -4.83
N SER A 242 -8.15 10.56 -4.98
CA SER A 242 -8.77 10.82 -6.29
C SER A 242 -8.17 12.01 -7.05
N ASN A 243 -7.19 12.73 -6.48
CA ASN A 243 -6.50 13.81 -7.16
C ASN A 243 -5.29 13.35 -7.99
N ASP A 244 -4.86 12.09 -7.91
CA ASP A 244 -3.69 11.54 -8.62
C ASP A 244 -3.88 11.33 -10.14
N MET A 245 -4.84 12.02 -10.75
CA MET A 245 -5.24 11.85 -12.16
C MET A 245 -4.30 12.53 -13.17
N MET A 246 -3.26 13.22 -12.70
CA MET A 246 -2.40 14.05 -13.55
C MET A 246 -0.95 13.57 -13.47
N PRO A 247 -0.19 13.59 -14.58
CA PRO A 247 1.14 13.00 -14.64
C PRO A 247 2.19 13.74 -13.79
N ASP A 248 1.92 14.98 -13.40
CA ASP A 248 2.75 15.79 -12.52
C ASP A 248 2.43 15.60 -11.03
N THR A 249 1.46 14.75 -10.70
CA THR A 249 1.15 14.41 -9.31
C THR A 249 2.17 13.42 -8.76
N PRO A 250 2.44 13.44 -7.44
CA PRO A 250 3.28 12.42 -6.82
C PRO A 250 2.63 11.03 -6.98
N ALA A 251 3.42 10.04 -7.45
CA ALA A 251 2.96 8.68 -7.75
C ALA A 251 1.62 8.66 -8.53
N PRO A 252 1.60 9.20 -9.76
CA PRO A 252 0.36 9.43 -10.48
C PRO A 252 -0.34 8.10 -10.78
N TYR A 253 -1.66 8.14 -10.83
CA TYR A 253 -2.54 7.06 -11.28
C TYR A 253 -2.62 5.81 -10.39
N VAL A 254 -1.88 5.75 -9.27
CA VAL A 254 -1.82 4.58 -8.37
C VAL A 254 -3.21 4.19 -7.85
N SER A 255 -4.07 5.19 -7.59
CA SER A 255 -5.44 4.99 -7.10
C SER A 255 -6.28 4.13 -8.04
N SER A 256 -5.97 4.08 -9.33
CA SER A 256 -6.74 3.29 -10.32
C SER A 256 -6.67 1.77 -10.05
N MET A 257 -5.67 1.32 -9.28
CA MET A 257 -5.51 -0.07 -8.86
C MET A 257 -6.18 -0.38 -7.50
N ALA A 258 -6.66 0.63 -6.77
CA ALA A 258 -7.32 0.44 -5.47
C ALA A 258 -8.56 -0.48 -5.54
N PRO A 259 -9.46 -0.35 -6.54
CA PRO A 259 -10.60 -1.28 -6.68
C PRO A 259 -10.17 -2.72 -6.92
N TYR A 260 -9.12 -2.95 -7.71
CA TYR A 260 -8.61 -4.29 -7.98
C TYR A 260 -8.15 -4.98 -6.70
N LEU A 261 -7.35 -4.28 -5.88
CA LEU A 261 -6.85 -4.83 -4.61
C LEU A 261 -7.96 -5.01 -3.58
N ALA A 262 -8.84 -4.02 -3.42
CA ALA A 262 -9.94 -4.08 -2.46
C ALA A 262 -10.86 -5.28 -2.74
N VAL A 263 -11.28 -5.48 -4.00
CA VAL A 263 -12.18 -6.58 -4.37
C VAL A 263 -11.55 -7.95 -4.12
N PHE A 264 -10.23 -8.10 -4.34
CA PHE A 264 -9.53 -9.35 -4.09
C PHE A 264 -9.70 -9.81 -2.64
N HIS A 265 -9.66 -8.86 -1.71
CA HIS A 265 -9.77 -9.08 -0.27
C HIS A 265 -11.17 -8.82 0.30
N ARG A 266 -12.24 -8.93 -0.50
CA ARG A 266 -13.64 -8.68 -0.05
C ARG A 266 -13.82 -7.30 0.59
N GLY A 267 -13.10 -6.31 0.07
CA GLY A 267 -13.00 -4.96 0.60
C GLY A 267 -13.76 -3.87 -0.13
N ALA A 268 -13.65 -2.66 0.42
CA ALA A 268 -14.18 -1.43 -0.14
C ALA A 268 -13.04 -0.44 -0.46
N VAL A 269 -13.34 0.54 -1.32
CA VAL A 269 -12.43 1.64 -1.66
C VAL A 269 -12.92 2.91 -0.99
N LEU A 270 -12.00 3.62 -0.33
CA LEU A 270 -12.22 4.95 0.24
C LEU A 270 -11.42 5.97 -0.56
N PRO A 271 -12.00 6.59 -1.60
CA PRO A 271 -11.35 7.64 -2.34
C PRO A 271 -11.45 8.95 -1.56
N VAL A 272 -10.32 9.45 -1.07
CA VAL A 272 -10.24 10.78 -0.47
C VAL A 272 -9.94 11.82 -1.52
N ASN A 273 -10.45 13.04 -1.32
CA ASN A 273 -10.14 14.20 -2.15
C ASN A 273 -9.36 15.20 -1.31
N VAL A 274 -8.05 14.98 -1.20
CA VAL A 274 -7.13 15.84 -0.43
C VAL A 274 -6.01 16.37 -1.31
N GLY A 275 -5.51 17.56 -0.97
CA GLY A 275 -4.39 18.18 -1.67
C GLY A 275 -3.06 17.44 -1.47
N PHE A 276 -2.03 17.87 -2.18
CA PHE A 276 -0.70 17.27 -2.11
C PHE A 276 0.24 18.02 -1.19
N ILE A 277 1.26 17.32 -0.73
CA ILE A 277 2.41 17.93 -0.09
C ILE A 277 3.30 18.60 -1.17
N PRO A 278 3.62 19.89 -0.98
CA PRO A 278 4.48 20.62 -1.91
C PRO A 278 5.85 19.95 -2.08
N GLU A 279 6.43 20.04 -3.28
CA GLU A 279 7.72 19.41 -3.60
C GLU A 279 8.88 20.00 -2.79
N GLU A 280 8.76 21.26 -2.39
CA GLU A 280 9.75 21.94 -1.56
C GLU A 280 9.79 21.45 -0.10
N PHE A 281 8.82 20.64 0.31
CA PHE A 281 8.82 20.03 1.64
C PHE A 281 9.76 18.84 1.63
N THR A 282 10.73 18.87 2.53
CA THR A 282 11.84 17.91 2.54
C THR A 282 11.82 17.03 3.78
N PHE A 283 10.96 17.34 4.76
CA PHE A 283 10.81 16.63 6.03
C PHE A 283 12.13 16.26 6.69
N ALA A 284 13.16 17.10 6.53
CA ALA A 284 14.51 16.71 6.86
C ALA A 284 14.73 16.70 8.38
N SER A 285 14.62 15.52 8.97
CA SER A 285 15.00 15.21 10.35
C SER A 285 16.44 14.71 10.49
N GLU A 286 17.05 14.26 9.39
CA GLU A 286 18.41 13.74 9.35
C GLU A 286 19.30 14.62 8.47
N GLY A 287 20.36 15.13 9.08
CA GLY A 287 21.26 16.10 8.49
C GLY A 287 21.83 15.63 7.16
N ARG A 288 21.49 16.35 6.10
CA ARG A 288 22.31 16.42 4.90
C ARG A 288 23.71 16.92 5.31
N PRO A 289 24.80 16.15 5.10
CA PRO A 289 26.16 16.62 5.39
C PRO A 289 26.52 17.91 4.61
N ASP A 290 25.76 18.21 3.56
CA ASP A 290 25.89 19.36 2.67
C ASP A 290 25.02 20.58 3.05
N TRP A 291 24.19 20.51 4.11
CA TRP A 291 23.42 21.69 4.50
C TRP A 291 24.34 22.72 5.16
N PRO A 292 24.31 24.00 4.74
CA PRO A 292 25.01 25.07 5.44
C PRO A 292 24.61 25.03 6.91
N LEU A 293 25.49 25.53 7.77
CA LEU A 293 25.26 25.77 9.20
C LEU A 293 24.12 26.80 9.41
N GLU A 294 22.91 26.49 8.96
CA GLU A 294 21.69 27.24 9.28
C GLU A 294 21.42 27.08 10.77
N ASP A 295 20.90 28.16 11.38
CA ASP A 295 20.51 28.15 12.78
C ASP A 295 19.41 27.09 13.00
N TRP A 296 19.66 26.17 13.93
CA TRP A 296 18.77 25.07 14.31
C TRP A 296 17.34 25.48 14.57
N GLY A 297 17.12 26.64 15.20
CA GLY A 297 15.78 27.15 15.45
C GLY A 297 14.99 27.39 14.15
N THR A 298 15.68 27.60 13.02
CA THR A 298 15.09 27.74 11.69
C THR A 298 14.72 26.37 11.11
N ILE A 299 15.60 25.38 11.22
CA ILE A 299 15.36 24.01 10.72
C ILE A 299 14.21 23.36 11.48
N GLU A 300 14.22 23.41 12.81
CA GLU A 300 13.15 22.84 13.64
C GLU A 300 11.81 23.52 13.34
N LYS A 301 11.79 24.85 13.25
CA LYS A 301 10.56 25.60 12.92
C LYS A 301 10.04 25.22 11.53
N LYS A 302 10.92 25.06 10.54
CA LYS A 302 10.57 24.60 9.20
C LYS A 302 9.96 23.21 9.27
N TYR A 303 10.64 22.25 9.90
CA TYR A 303 10.17 20.88 10.05
C TYR A 303 8.81 20.78 10.73
N ARG A 304 8.62 21.48 11.87
CA ARG A 304 7.32 21.53 12.57
C ARG A 304 6.20 22.09 11.69
N THR A 305 6.51 23.04 10.82
CA THR A 305 5.53 23.63 9.89
C THR A 305 5.15 22.62 8.81
N GLU A 306 6.12 21.94 8.22
CA GLU A 306 5.90 20.90 7.20
C GLU A 306 5.11 19.72 7.78
N ALA A 307 5.51 19.22 8.95
CA ALA A 307 4.84 18.15 9.67
C ALA A 307 3.39 18.54 10.05
N ALA A 308 3.15 19.76 10.52
CA ALA A 308 1.79 20.23 10.81
C ALA A 308 0.89 20.26 9.56
N PHE A 309 1.44 20.65 8.40
CA PHE A 309 0.71 20.61 7.14
C PHE A 309 0.37 19.16 6.74
N ALA A 310 1.33 18.24 6.82
CA ALA A 310 1.10 16.82 6.56
C ALA A 310 0.05 16.22 7.51
N ASN A 311 0.10 16.56 8.80
CA ASN A 311 -0.87 16.11 9.80
C ASN A 311 -2.28 16.68 9.55
N ASN A 312 -2.41 17.87 8.98
CA ASN A 312 -3.72 18.41 8.57
C ASN A 312 -4.35 17.56 7.46
N ILE A 313 -3.56 17.18 6.44
CA ILE A 313 -4.03 16.26 5.39
C ILE A 313 -4.40 14.91 6.01
N SER A 314 -3.51 14.35 6.84
CA SER A 314 -3.75 13.07 7.53
C SER A 314 -5.05 13.06 8.34
N SER A 315 -5.35 14.18 9.01
CA SER A 315 -6.58 14.34 9.80
C SER A 315 -7.84 14.37 8.95
N LEU A 316 -7.78 14.96 7.75
CA LEU A 316 -8.90 14.94 6.79
C LEU A 316 -9.16 13.52 6.29
N VAL A 317 -8.10 12.81 5.88
CA VAL A 317 -8.19 11.40 5.47
C VAL A 317 -8.77 10.55 6.61
N LYS A 318 -8.30 10.77 7.84
CA LYS A 318 -8.79 10.06 9.01
C LYS A 318 -10.27 10.33 9.29
N TRP A 319 -10.71 11.58 9.12
CA TRP A 319 -12.11 11.96 9.27
C TRP A 319 -13.00 11.23 8.27
N GLU A 320 -12.61 11.14 6.99
CA GLU A 320 -13.35 10.38 5.98
C GLU A 320 -13.43 8.88 6.31
N LEU A 321 -12.32 8.29 6.76
CA LEU A 321 -12.31 6.89 7.20
C LEU A 321 -13.25 6.66 8.39
N ASN A 322 -13.25 7.55 9.37
CA ASN A 322 -14.17 7.47 10.51
C ASN A 322 -15.63 7.63 10.07
N ASN A 323 -15.92 8.48 9.08
CA ASN A 323 -17.27 8.64 8.52
C ASN A 323 -17.74 7.38 7.80
N LEU A 324 -16.88 6.73 7.00
CA LEU A 324 -17.19 5.46 6.34
C LEU A 324 -17.61 4.41 7.38
N ILE A 325 -16.83 4.29 8.45
CA ILE A 325 -17.08 3.32 9.54
C ILE A 325 -18.33 3.68 10.33
N PHE A 326 -18.53 4.97 10.61
CA PHE A 326 -19.74 5.45 11.25
C PHE A 326 -20.97 5.12 10.40
N ASN A 327 -20.92 5.29 9.08
CA ASN A 327 -22.00 4.94 8.17
C ASN A 327 -22.31 3.44 8.20
N ILE A 328 -21.28 2.59 8.31
CA ILE A 328 -21.47 1.14 8.51
C ILE A 328 -22.23 0.86 9.81
N SER A 329 -21.81 1.46 10.92
CA SER A 329 -22.38 1.18 12.24
C SER A 329 -23.79 1.75 12.47
N SER A 330 -24.11 2.91 11.90
CA SER A 330 -25.31 3.69 12.27
C SER A 330 -26.50 3.54 11.32
N ARG A 331 -26.28 3.27 10.02
CA ARG A 331 -27.34 3.39 9.01
C ARG A 331 -28.15 2.11 8.74
N GLN A 332 -27.82 0.98 9.34
CA GLN A 332 -28.46 -0.29 8.96
C GLN A 332 -28.96 -1.17 10.13
N GLY A 333 -28.87 -0.73 11.40
CA GLY A 333 -29.12 -1.65 12.52
C GLY A 333 -28.14 -2.84 12.56
N LEU A 334 -27.05 -2.73 11.79
CA LEU A 334 -25.92 -3.64 11.71
C LEU A 334 -25.04 -3.38 12.94
N ASN A 335 -25.45 -3.96 14.06
CA ASN A 335 -24.85 -3.75 15.38
C ASN A 335 -23.53 -4.54 15.57
N THR A 336 -22.76 -4.73 14.51
CA THR A 336 -21.52 -5.51 14.48
C THR A 336 -20.35 -4.62 14.09
N ARG A 337 -19.23 -4.76 14.80
CA ARG A 337 -17.95 -4.11 14.43
C ARG A 337 -17.50 -4.70 13.09
N TYR A 338 -17.81 -4.04 11.97
CA TYR A 338 -17.43 -4.52 10.63
C TYR A 338 -15.94 -4.47 10.37
N LEU A 339 -15.25 -3.53 11.01
CA LEU A 339 -13.80 -3.54 11.10
C LEU A 339 -13.43 -3.90 12.53
N ASP A 340 -12.70 -4.99 12.68
CA ASP A 340 -12.25 -5.50 13.96
C ASP A 340 -10.72 -5.62 13.98
N ASN A 341 -10.20 -6.27 15.02
CA ASN A 341 -8.76 -6.54 15.12
C ASN A 341 -8.26 -7.54 14.05
N ASN A 342 -9.09 -8.02 13.13
CA ASN A 342 -8.70 -8.91 12.05
C ASN A 342 -8.86 -8.25 10.66
N SER A 343 -9.20 -6.96 10.61
CA SER A 343 -9.32 -6.21 9.36
C SER A 343 -8.03 -5.50 8.94
N TYR A 344 -7.98 -5.19 7.64
CA TYR A 344 -6.83 -4.64 6.94
C TYR A 344 -7.11 -3.25 6.36
N LEU A 345 -6.08 -2.42 6.32
CA LEU A 345 -6.10 -1.10 5.70
C LEU A 345 -4.91 -0.93 4.77
N ALA A 346 -5.18 -0.85 3.46
CA ALA A 346 -4.16 -0.45 2.50
C ALA A 346 -4.25 1.04 2.15
N ILE A 347 -3.08 1.65 2.01
CA ILE A 347 -2.92 3.01 1.50
C ILE A 347 -2.32 2.93 0.09
N MET A 348 -3.15 3.06 -0.93
CA MET A 348 -2.75 3.08 -2.35
C MET A 348 -2.41 4.51 -2.78
N ALA A 349 -1.33 5.03 -2.21
CA ALA A 349 -0.88 6.41 -2.38
C ALA A 349 0.57 6.53 -1.90
N ASP A 350 1.31 7.53 -2.38
CA ASP A 350 2.59 7.93 -1.81
C ASP A 350 2.40 8.87 -0.60
N THR A 351 3.49 9.28 0.03
CA THR A 351 3.44 10.13 1.23
C THR A 351 3.18 11.59 0.93
N ARG A 352 3.34 12.06 -0.31
CA ARG A 352 2.95 13.40 -0.71
C ARG A 352 1.46 13.49 -1.07
N THR A 353 0.81 12.37 -1.38
CA THR A 353 -0.64 12.31 -1.60
C THR A 353 -1.40 11.96 -0.33
N ILE A 354 -1.00 10.88 0.36
CA ILE A 354 -1.52 10.48 1.69
C ILE A 354 -0.32 10.35 2.65
N PRO A 355 -0.03 11.38 3.45
CA PRO A 355 1.18 11.41 4.26
C PRO A 355 1.19 10.43 5.41
N HIS A 356 2.40 10.16 5.89
CA HIS A 356 2.56 9.67 7.25
C HIS A 356 2.08 10.71 8.26
N TRP A 357 1.65 10.24 9.43
CA TRP A 357 1.44 11.08 10.60
C TRP A 357 2.78 11.35 11.30
N TYR A 358 2.98 12.60 11.72
CA TYR A 358 4.18 13.07 12.41
C TYR A 358 3.85 13.39 13.87
N ASP A 359 4.29 12.54 14.79
CA ASP A 359 4.30 12.87 16.22
C ASP A 359 5.65 13.47 16.62
N LEU A 360 5.59 14.75 17.01
CA LEU A 360 6.74 15.56 17.38
C LEU A 360 6.88 15.73 18.90
N SER A 361 6.07 15.03 19.70
CA SER A 361 6.06 15.10 21.17
C SER A 361 7.34 14.52 21.79
N GLY A 362 7.89 13.48 21.16
CA GLY A 362 9.15 12.84 21.56
C GLY A 362 10.40 13.61 21.16
N MET A 363 10.30 14.61 20.27
CA MET A 363 11.44 15.32 19.70
C MET A 363 12.28 16.01 20.78
N LYS A 364 13.41 15.38 21.14
CA LYS A 364 14.44 15.91 22.03
C LYS A 364 15.70 16.18 21.24
N MET A 365 16.40 17.25 21.61
CA MET A 365 17.75 17.53 21.09
C MET A 365 18.74 16.65 21.85
N GLU A 366 19.37 15.71 21.17
CA GLU A 366 20.58 15.07 21.67
C GLU A 366 21.80 15.68 20.97
N GLU A 367 22.68 16.32 21.74
CA GLU A 367 24.03 16.61 21.28
C GLU A 367 24.82 15.31 21.32
N ASN A 368 24.97 14.65 20.18
CA ASN A 368 25.87 13.51 20.10
C ASN A 368 27.31 14.04 20.01
N ILE A 369 27.94 14.18 21.18
CA ILE A 369 29.30 14.72 21.38
C ILE A 369 30.34 13.98 20.54
N VAL A 370 30.08 12.73 20.17
CA VAL A 370 31.01 11.88 19.39
C VAL A 370 31.01 12.23 17.90
N PHE A 371 29.90 12.73 17.34
CA PHE A 371 29.78 12.96 15.89
C PHE A 371 29.71 14.41 15.48
N ASN A 372 29.49 15.35 16.42
CA ASN A 372 29.23 16.74 16.07
C ASN A 372 28.01 16.90 15.12
N ILE A 373 27.10 15.91 15.14
CA ILE A 373 25.84 15.88 14.39
C ILE A 373 24.73 16.05 15.43
N ARG A 374 23.88 17.07 15.28
CA ARG A 374 22.61 17.13 16.02
C ARG A 374 21.55 16.41 15.17
N MET A 375 21.00 15.32 15.69
CA MET A 375 19.93 14.57 15.03
C MET A 375 18.59 14.92 15.70
N LEU A 376 17.51 15.02 14.92
CA LEU A 376 16.16 14.97 15.48
C LEU A 376 15.94 13.53 15.96
N ALA A 377 16.27 13.26 17.22
CA ALA A 377 16.54 11.88 17.64
C ALA A 377 15.27 11.03 17.90
N TYR A 378 14.07 11.61 17.90
CA TYR A 378 12.88 10.90 18.44
C TYR A 378 11.52 11.40 17.91
N ASP A 379 11.39 11.79 16.64
CA ASP A 379 10.05 11.94 16.05
C ASP A 379 9.50 10.58 15.61
N ILE A 380 8.19 10.38 15.75
CA ILE A 380 7.52 9.17 15.24
C ILE A 380 6.80 9.54 13.94
N VAL A 381 7.15 8.86 12.86
CA VAL A 381 6.54 9.03 11.55
C VAL A 381 5.96 7.71 11.10
N THR A 382 4.63 7.66 10.94
CA THR A 382 3.89 6.40 10.90
C THR A 382 2.62 6.45 10.05
N ASP A 383 2.19 5.30 9.54
CA ASP A 383 0.86 5.10 8.98
C ASP A 383 -0.17 4.62 10.02
N ASP A 384 0.26 4.23 11.23
CA ASP A 384 -0.60 3.68 12.29
C ASP A 384 -1.73 4.62 12.73
N TYR A 385 -1.55 5.93 12.52
CA TYR A 385 -2.58 6.93 12.79
C TYR A 385 -3.90 6.62 12.06
N TYR A 386 -3.83 6.08 10.83
CA TYR A 386 -5.01 5.76 10.05
C TYR A 386 -5.80 4.57 10.60
N GLY A 387 -5.12 3.63 11.27
CA GLY A 387 -5.74 2.41 11.82
C GLY A 387 -6.22 2.51 13.27
N LYS A 388 -6.26 3.71 13.86
CA LYS A 388 -6.93 3.97 15.16
C LYS A 388 -8.40 4.29 14.93
N PHE A 389 -9.34 3.85 15.77
CA PHE A 389 -10.73 4.31 15.66
C PHE A 389 -11.12 5.12 16.88
N PHE A 390 -12.05 6.06 16.69
CA PHE A 390 -12.63 6.82 17.78
C PHE A 390 -13.33 5.85 18.73
N ASP A 391 -12.79 5.72 19.94
CA ASP A 391 -13.41 4.95 21.01
C ASP A 391 -14.04 5.91 22.01
N ALA A 392 -15.35 6.14 21.87
CA ALA A 392 -16.11 7.00 22.76
C ALA A 392 -16.07 6.54 24.24
N GLU A 393 -15.80 5.26 24.48
CA GLU A 393 -15.72 4.67 25.83
C GLU A 393 -14.31 4.80 26.41
N ASN A 394 -13.28 5.05 25.59
CA ASN A 394 -11.91 5.20 26.03
C ASN A 394 -11.14 6.30 25.26
N PRO A 395 -11.37 7.59 25.61
CA PRO A 395 -10.76 8.73 24.92
C PRO A 395 -9.22 8.80 24.99
N ASP A 396 -8.59 7.98 25.84
CA ASP A 396 -7.13 7.84 25.87
C ASP A 396 -6.58 7.06 24.66
N TYR A 397 -7.40 6.22 23.99
CA TYR A 397 -7.05 5.59 22.71
C TYR A 397 -6.95 6.61 21.56
N ASP A 398 -7.67 7.74 21.70
CA ASP A 398 -7.63 8.84 20.75
C ASP A 398 -6.45 9.79 20.96
N ASN A 399 -5.61 9.54 21.96
CA ASN A 399 -4.40 10.34 22.14
C ASN A 399 -3.44 10.08 20.96
N PRO A 400 -3.15 11.08 20.10
CA PRO A 400 -2.25 10.90 18.97
C PRO A 400 -0.84 10.47 19.39
N SER A 401 -0.43 10.76 20.63
CA SER A 401 0.86 10.33 21.21
C SER A 401 0.89 8.89 21.74
N LYS A 402 -0.24 8.17 21.77
CA LYS A 402 -0.33 6.76 22.18
C LYS A 402 -0.68 5.89 20.97
N ILE A 403 0.32 5.50 20.18
CA ILE A 403 0.12 4.76 18.92
C ILE A 403 -0.08 3.27 19.20
N ARG A 404 -1.33 2.78 19.16
CA ARG A 404 -1.66 1.33 19.10
C ARG A 404 -2.57 1.08 17.89
N PRO A 405 -2.07 0.45 16.81
CA PRO A 405 -2.89 0.17 15.63
C PRO A 405 -3.93 -0.93 15.93
N ILE A 406 -5.20 -0.68 15.57
CA ILE A 406 -6.29 -1.66 15.67
C ILE A 406 -6.33 -2.51 14.38
N LEU A 407 -6.12 -1.86 13.24
CA LEU A 407 -6.05 -2.47 11.92
C LEU A 407 -4.63 -2.87 11.53
N ALA A 408 -4.50 -3.91 10.71
CA ALA A 408 -3.26 -4.22 10.01
C ALA A 408 -3.09 -3.26 8.83
N ILE A 409 -2.08 -2.39 8.86
CA ILE A 409 -1.89 -1.34 7.86
C ILE A 409 -0.67 -1.63 6.99
N GLY A 410 -0.80 -1.36 5.69
CA GLY A 410 0.30 -1.40 4.74
C GLY A 410 0.09 -0.41 3.59
N ARG A 411 1.18 -0.07 2.91
CA ARG A 411 1.17 0.82 1.75
C ARG A 411 1.67 0.06 0.51
N PRO A 412 0.79 -0.53 -0.31
CA PRO A 412 1.18 -1.31 -1.48
C PRO A 412 1.58 -0.35 -2.62
N ILE A 413 2.82 0.14 -2.56
CA ILE A 413 3.34 1.14 -3.50
C ILE A 413 4.73 0.75 -4.03
N ALA A 414 4.99 1.12 -5.28
CA ALA A 414 6.31 1.16 -5.90
C ALA A 414 6.52 2.54 -6.56
N ASP A 415 7.43 2.67 -7.52
CA ASP A 415 7.80 3.98 -8.09
C ASP A 415 6.61 4.73 -8.74
N ASP A 416 5.77 4.00 -9.46
CA ASP A 416 4.62 4.52 -10.22
C ASP A 416 3.46 3.49 -10.27
N ALA A 417 2.37 3.79 -10.97
CA ALA A 417 1.22 2.89 -11.05
C ALA A 417 1.51 1.65 -11.91
N ALA A 418 2.40 1.75 -12.90
CA ALA A 418 2.89 0.59 -13.65
C ALA A 418 3.64 -0.40 -12.74
N ALA A 419 4.65 0.05 -11.99
CA ALA A 419 5.39 -0.75 -11.04
C ALA A 419 4.49 -1.26 -9.90
N THR A 420 3.56 -0.44 -9.42
CA THR A 420 2.59 -0.83 -8.39
C THR A 420 1.66 -1.93 -8.90
N SER A 421 1.19 -1.87 -10.15
CA SER A 421 0.36 -2.94 -10.72
C SER A 421 1.11 -4.27 -10.82
N VAL A 422 2.42 -4.25 -11.10
CA VAL A 422 3.28 -5.45 -11.08
C VAL A 422 3.46 -5.97 -9.67
N LEU A 423 3.66 -5.10 -8.68
CA LEU A 423 3.67 -5.46 -7.25
C LEU A 423 2.39 -6.20 -6.87
N LEU A 424 1.22 -5.64 -7.20
CA LEU A 424 -0.05 -6.28 -6.89
C LEU A 424 -0.20 -7.62 -7.61
N ALA A 425 0.22 -7.71 -8.88
CA ALA A 425 0.18 -8.96 -9.62
C ALA A 425 1.03 -10.07 -8.96
N ARG A 426 2.27 -9.78 -8.55
CA ARG A 426 3.11 -10.79 -7.89
C ARG A 426 2.66 -11.13 -6.46
N THR A 427 1.95 -10.22 -5.79
CA THR A 427 1.33 -10.48 -4.49
C THR A 427 0.09 -11.36 -4.62
N VAL A 428 -0.86 -10.98 -5.47
CA VAL A 428 -2.13 -11.71 -5.69
C VAL A 428 -1.89 -13.11 -6.27
N PHE A 429 -0.93 -13.23 -7.19
CA PHE A 429 -0.61 -14.50 -7.84
C PHE A 429 0.61 -15.20 -7.25
N TYR A 430 0.99 -14.86 -6.01
CA TYR A 430 2.18 -15.37 -5.35
C TYR A 430 2.27 -16.91 -5.37
N SER A 431 1.18 -17.61 -5.02
CA SER A 431 1.12 -19.07 -5.03
C SER A 431 1.34 -19.68 -6.43
N ALA A 432 0.95 -18.98 -7.50
CA ALA A 432 1.13 -19.44 -8.87
C ALA A 432 2.56 -19.23 -9.40
N ILE A 433 3.26 -18.21 -8.90
CA ILE A 433 4.62 -17.87 -9.33
C ILE A 433 5.70 -18.50 -8.46
N LEU A 434 5.40 -18.77 -7.19
CA LEU A 434 6.33 -19.31 -6.19
C LEU A 434 7.05 -20.60 -6.64
N PRO A 435 6.39 -21.62 -7.23
CA PRO A 435 7.07 -22.86 -7.63
C PRO A 435 8.09 -22.67 -8.77
N LYS A 436 8.01 -21.55 -9.49
CA LYS A 436 8.84 -21.24 -10.66
C LYS A 436 9.92 -20.21 -10.35
N ALA A 437 9.82 -19.53 -9.22
CA ALA A 437 10.93 -18.77 -8.69
C ALA A 437 12.08 -19.76 -8.44
N MET A 438 13.09 -19.72 -9.29
CA MET A 438 14.32 -20.48 -9.10
C MET A 438 15.33 -19.60 -8.38
N PRO A 439 16.14 -20.16 -7.46
CA PRO A 439 17.32 -19.46 -7.00
C PRO A 439 18.31 -19.38 -8.17
N ASP A 440 18.45 -18.22 -8.79
CA ASP A 440 19.62 -17.93 -9.61
C ASP A 440 20.82 -17.86 -8.65
N SER A 441 21.48 -18.99 -8.42
CA SER A 441 22.68 -19.08 -7.59
C SER A 441 23.92 -19.26 -8.45
N PRO A 442 24.79 -18.24 -8.58
CA PRO A 442 26.06 -18.34 -9.31
C PRO A 442 27.18 -19.01 -8.51
N VAL A 443 26.94 -19.23 -7.22
CA VAL A 443 27.82 -20.01 -6.37
C VAL A 443 27.30 -21.44 -6.42
N ASN A 444 28.15 -22.46 -6.60
CA ASN A 444 27.80 -23.89 -6.60
C ASN A 444 27.12 -24.30 -5.27
N LEU A 445 25.90 -23.86 -5.04
CA LEU A 445 25.16 -24.04 -3.81
C LEU A 445 23.95 -24.88 -4.16
N GLU A 446 23.76 -25.96 -3.40
CA GLU A 446 22.79 -27.01 -3.66
C GLU A 446 21.36 -26.51 -3.91
N LYS A 447 20.62 -27.32 -4.69
CA LYS A 447 19.24 -27.10 -5.15
C LYS A 447 18.24 -27.07 -3.98
N ALA A 448 18.12 -25.94 -3.29
CA ALA A 448 16.93 -25.64 -2.49
C ALA A 448 15.87 -25.00 -3.40
N SER A 449 14.58 -25.19 -3.10
CA SER A 449 13.53 -24.36 -3.71
C SER A 449 13.65 -22.93 -3.16
N PHE A 450 13.30 -21.93 -3.97
CA PHE A 450 13.26 -20.52 -3.52
C PHE A 450 12.41 -20.36 -2.26
N ALA A 451 11.24 -21.00 -2.25
CA ALA A 451 10.31 -21.04 -1.12
C ALA A 451 10.95 -21.57 0.19
N GLY A 452 11.89 -22.50 0.10
CA GLY A 452 12.62 -23.07 1.25
C GLY A 452 13.90 -22.32 1.62
N SER A 453 14.11 -21.12 1.08
CA SER A 453 15.34 -20.36 1.26
C SER A 453 15.12 -19.06 2.03
N ALA A 454 15.94 -18.80 3.05
CA ALA A 454 15.97 -17.56 3.82
C ALA A 454 17.36 -16.94 3.80
N TYR A 455 17.44 -15.63 4.01
CA TYR A 455 18.68 -14.89 4.12
C TYR A 455 18.70 -14.08 5.42
N VAL A 456 19.82 -14.16 6.15
CA VAL A 456 20.09 -13.43 7.38
C VAL A 456 21.37 -12.63 7.22
N HIS A 457 21.31 -11.33 7.47
CA HIS A 457 22.49 -10.47 7.59
C HIS A 457 22.49 -9.72 8.92
N THR A 458 23.62 -9.77 9.62
CA THR A 458 23.81 -8.99 10.84
C THR A 458 25.12 -8.21 10.86
N GLY A 459 24.98 -6.90 11.11
CA GLY A 459 26.04 -5.96 11.41
C GLY A 459 26.59 -5.18 10.21
N SER A 460 27.12 -3.99 10.49
CA SER A 460 27.90 -3.19 9.54
C SER A 460 29.20 -2.69 10.20
N PRO A 461 30.24 -2.34 9.44
CA PRO A 461 31.49 -1.83 10.01
C PRO A 461 31.28 -0.58 10.89
N HIS A 462 30.38 0.32 10.49
CA HIS A 462 30.00 1.46 11.31
C HIS A 462 29.27 1.03 12.59
N LEU A 463 28.38 0.04 12.57
CA LEU A 463 27.72 -0.45 13.79
C LEU A 463 28.74 -0.94 14.83
N LEU A 464 29.84 -1.55 14.39
CA LEU A 464 30.92 -2.01 15.26
C LEU A 464 31.81 -0.88 15.79
N MET A 465 32.14 0.10 14.94
CA MET A 465 32.98 1.23 15.34
C MET A 465 32.29 2.13 16.37
N LEU A 466 30.96 2.17 16.35
CA LEU A 466 30.15 3.05 17.19
C LEU A 466 29.60 2.35 18.43
N SER A 467 29.72 1.03 18.50
CA SER A 467 29.22 0.26 19.62
C SER A 467 30.32 -0.09 20.63
N PRO A 468 30.04 -0.04 21.95
CA PRO A 468 30.94 -0.60 22.95
C PRO A 468 31.33 -2.05 22.64
N PRO A 469 32.52 -2.53 23.05
CA PRO A 469 33.03 -3.87 22.73
C PRO A 469 32.09 -5.06 23.06
N GLY A 470 31.08 -4.86 23.93
CA GLY A 470 30.07 -5.87 24.27
C GLY A 470 28.95 -6.07 23.24
N ASN A 471 28.69 -5.09 22.38
CA ASN A 471 27.55 -5.13 21.44
C ASN A 471 27.84 -5.96 20.18
N VAL A 472 29.09 -6.16 19.81
CA VAL A 472 29.48 -7.03 18.68
C VAL A 472 28.93 -8.45 18.87
N LYS A 473 29.04 -8.96 20.11
CA LYS A 473 28.52 -10.26 20.48
C LYS A 473 26.98 -10.32 20.35
N VAL A 474 26.29 -9.22 20.63
CA VAL A 474 24.82 -9.13 20.50
C VAL A 474 24.39 -9.35 19.05
N PHE A 475 25.05 -8.71 18.07
CA PHE A 475 24.72 -8.89 16.66
C PHE A 475 24.96 -10.32 16.16
N ILE A 476 26.11 -10.89 16.53
CA ILE A 476 26.45 -12.27 16.15
C ILE A 476 25.47 -13.26 16.80
N ASP A 477 25.15 -13.07 18.08
CA ASP A 477 24.19 -13.90 18.80
C ASP A 477 22.78 -13.78 18.19
N GLU A 478 22.38 -12.59 17.74
CA GLU A 478 21.11 -12.38 17.04
C GLU A 478 21.10 -13.07 15.67
N GLY A 479 22.16 -12.91 14.87
CA GLY A 479 22.31 -13.63 13.59
C GLY A 479 22.27 -15.15 13.76
N ASN A 480 22.94 -15.67 14.81
CA ASN A 480 22.88 -17.09 15.18
C ASN A 480 21.45 -17.52 15.52
N ARG A 481 20.74 -16.73 16.33
CA ARG A 481 19.39 -17.04 16.78
C ARG A 481 18.43 -17.11 15.60
N GLN A 482 18.47 -16.13 14.71
CA GLN A 482 17.60 -16.07 13.54
C GLN A 482 17.89 -17.18 12.55
N GLU A 483 19.17 -17.46 12.29
CA GLU A 483 19.55 -18.58 11.44
C GLU A 483 19.05 -19.92 12.00
N ASN A 484 19.20 -20.14 13.31
CA ASN A 484 18.74 -21.37 13.95
C ASN A 484 17.21 -21.48 13.90
N HIS A 485 16.50 -20.40 14.18
CA HIS A 485 15.04 -20.38 14.13
C HIS A 485 14.52 -20.71 12.72
N PHE A 486 15.06 -20.08 11.67
CA PHE A 486 14.68 -20.40 10.29
C PHE A 486 14.95 -21.87 9.92
N LYS A 487 16.05 -22.46 10.41
CA LYS A 487 16.30 -23.90 10.23
C LYS A 487 15.29 -24.77 10.98
N GLU A 488 14.94 -24.39 12.21
CA GLU A 488 13.98 -25.10 13.07
C GLU A 488 12.56 -25.12 12.47
N VAL A 489 12.12 -23.99 11.90
CA VAL A 489 10.80 -23.87 11.23
C VAL A 489 10.80 -24.43 9.80
N GLY A 490 11.91 -25.02 9.34
CA GLY A 490 11.95 -25.83 8.12
C GLY A 490 12.45 -25.13 6.86
N TYR A 491 13.10 -23.96 6.94
CA TYR A 491 13.83 -23.44 5.79
C TYR A 491 15.00 -24.39 5.47
N ALA A 492 14.90 -25.05 4.32
CA ALA A 492 15.90 -26.01 3.85
C ALA A 492 17.29 -25.36 3.67
N LYS A 493 17.33 -24.05 3.41
CA LYS A 493 18.57 -23.30 3.24
C LYS A 493 18.46 -21.93 3.89
N VAL A 494 19.36 -21.64 4.80
CA VAL A 494 19.51 -20.31 5.40
C VAL A 494 20.87 -19.78 5.02
N TYR A 495 20.89 -18.77 4.16
CA TYR A 495 22.09 -18.02 3.84
C TYR A 495 22.36 -17.04 4.97
N ARG A 496 23.60 -16.99 5.43
CA ARG A 496 23.98 -16.03 6.46
C ARG A 496 25.25 -15.31 6.09
N THR A 497 25.23 -14.00 6.29
CA THR A 497 26.46 -13.22 6.32
C THR A 497 26.56 -12.39 7.58
N ASP A 498 27.72 -12.51 8.21
CA ASP A 498 28.15 -11.63 9.29
C ASP A 498 29.31 -10.78 8.76
N LEU A 499 29.44 -9.57 9.31
CA LEU A 499 30.59 -8.67 9.26
C LEU A 499 31.88 -9.29 8.69
N TRP A 500 32.51 -8.64 7.69
CA TRP A 500 33.92 -8.71 7.20
C TRP A 500 34.11 -8.68 5.67
N LEU A 501 33.08 -8.42 4.86
CA LEU A 501 33.24 -8.56 3.41
C LEU A 501 33.47 -7.21 2.73
N SER A 502 34.64 -6.61 2.94
CA SER A 502 35.12 -5.42 2.21
C SER A 502 35.47 -5.72 0.74
N ASN A 503 34.66 -6.53 0.05
CA ASN A 503 34.93 -6.98 -1.30
C ASN A 503 33.69 -6.88 -2.19
N ARG A 504 33.78 -6.04 -3.22
CA ARG A 504 32.81 -5.82 -4.30
C ARG A 504 32.20 -7.08 -4.89
N ASN A 505 32.99 -8.14 -5.03
CA ASN A 505 32.52 -9.40 -5.58
C ASN A 505 31.60 -10.14 -4.60
N VAL A 506 31.81 -9.95 -3.30
CA VAL A 506 30.99 -10.59 -2.27
C VAL A 506 29.66 -9.87 -2.12
N ALA A 507 29.60 -8.54 -2.18
CA ALA A 507 28.34 -7.80 -2.19
C ALA A 507 27.46 -8.13 -3.41
N GLN A 508 28.07 -8.39 -4.58
CA GLN A 508 27.37 -8.96 -5.73
C GLN A 508 26.79 -10.35 -5.41
N ASP A 509 27.53 -11.18 -4.67
CA ASP A 509 27.07 -12.48 -4.20
C ASP A 509 25.99 -12.38 -3.09
N LEU A 510 25.98 -11.34 -2.26
CA LEU A 510 24.93 -11.09 -1.26
C LEU A 510 23.58 -10.78 -1.90
N LEU A 511 23.56 -9.94 -2.93
CA LEU A 511 22.33 -9.62 -3.63
C LEU A 511 21.80 -10.78 -4.46
N LYS A 512 22.68 -11.65 -4.98
CA LYS A 512 22.27 -12.93 -5.55
C LYS A 512 21.63 -13.84 -4.48
N CYS A 513 22.01 -13.69 -3.21
CA CYS A 513 21.32 -14.36 -2.10
C CYS A 513 19.95 -13.72 -1.82
N PHE A 514 19.79 -12.39 -1.93
CA PHE A 514 18.47 -11.75 -1.86
C PHE A 514 17.54 -12.28 -2.96
N SER A 515 17.99 -12.32 -4.22
CA SER A 515 17.18 -12.88 -5.31
C SER A 515 16.86 -14.37 -5.12
N SER A 516 17.57 -15.07 -4.23
CA SER A 516 17.40 -16.50 -3.99
C SER A 516 16.61 -16.84 -2.72
N ALA A 517 16.17 -15.85 -1.94
CA ALA A 517 15.56 -16.07 -0.63
C ALA A 517 14.13 -15.53 -0.56
N ALA A 518 13.16 -16.38 -0.20
CA ALA A 518 11.77 -15.97 0.02
C ALA A 518 11.60 -15.12 1.28
N MET A 519 12.53 -15.26 2.22
CA MET A 519 12.61 -14.46 3.44
C MET A 519 13.96 -13.77 3.56
N ILE A 520 13.97 -12.46 3.74
CA ILE A 520 15.18 -11.64 3.84
C ILE A 520 15.15 -10.86 5.14
N TYR A 521 16.12 -11.12 6.01
CA TYR A 521 16.32 -10.38 7.25
C TYR A 521 17.67 -9.67 7.23
N VAL A 522 17.65 -8.37 7.47
CA VAL A 522 18.85 -7.53 7.43
C VAL A 522 18.86 -6.63 8.65
N VAL A 523 19.92 -6.72 9.44
CA VAL A 523 20.24 -5.78 10.52
C VAL A 523 21.51 -5.05 10.13
N SER A 524 21.38 -3.77 9.79
CA SER A 524 22.51 -2.98 9.30
C SER A 524 22.35 -1.49 9.61
N HIS A 525 23.40 -0.71 9.38
CA HIS A 525 23.20 0.74 9.23
C HIS A 525 22.62 1.05 7.86
N GLY A 526 22.01 2.21 7.74
CA GLY A 526 21.51 2.71 6.50
C GLY A 526 20.84 4.05 6.66
N THR A 527 20.28 4.49 5.55
CA THR A 527 19.62 5.76 5.30
C THR A 527 18.56 5.49 4.23
N MET A 528 17.72 6.49 3.96
CA MET A 528 16.72 6.41 2.90
C MET A 528 17.28 6.13 1.48
N PHE A 529 18.57 6.37 1.25
CA PHE A 529 19.24 6.23 -0.06
C PHE A 529 20.15 5.01 -0.18
N ARG A 530 20.59 4.47 0.96
CA ARG A 530 21.53 3.35 0.99
C ARG A 530 21.48 2.63 2.32
N GLY A 531 21.75 1.33 2.34
CA GLY A 531 22.17 0.63 3.54
C GLY A 531 23.55 0.02 3.42
N GLU A 532 24.20 -0.16 4.56
CA GLU A 532 25.60 -0.52 4.69
C GLU A 532 25.74 -1.97 5.12
N VAL A 533 26.25 -2.81 4.23
CA VAL A 533 26.42 -4.25 4.48
C VAL A 533 27.91 -4.57 4.67
N SER A 534 28.82 -3.69 4.21
CA SER A 534 30.27 -3.81 4.37
C SER A 534 31.03 -2.48 4.15
N ASP A 535 32.34 -2.45 4.44
CA ASP A 535 33.22 -1.28 4.25
C ASP A 535 33.46 -0.93 2.77
N ALA A 536 33.18 -1.87 1.86
CA ALA A 536 33.42 -1.70 0.43
C ALA A 536 32.13 -1.52 -0.38
N ASP A 537 30.95 -1.87 0.16
CA ASP A 537 29.68 -1.81 -0.56
C ASP A 537 28.46 -1.50 0.31
N ASN A 538 27.61 -0.66 -0.28
CA ASN A 538 26.28 -0.29 0.18
C ASN A 538 25.25 -0.78 -0.85
N TYR A 539 24.10 -1.31 -0.43
CA TYR A 539 22.96 -1.36 -1.35
C TYR A 539 22.42 0.06 -1.47
N SER A 540 22.51 0.63 -2.67
CA SER A 540 21.92 1.92 -2.99
C SER A 540 20.75 1.73 -3.93
N VAL A 541 19.88 2.73 -4.01
CA VAL A 541 18.76 2.79 -4.97
C VAL A 541 19.16 2.34 -6.37
N GLY A 542 20.20 2.96 -6.93
CA GLY A 542 20.65 2.67 -8.30
C GLY A 542 21.17 1.24 -8.49
N TYR A 543 21.65 0.61 -7.42
CA TYR A 543 22.11 -0.76 -7.47
C TYR A 543 20.96 -1.76 -7.32
N VAL A 544 20.03 -1.52 -6.41
CA VAL A 544 18.85 -2.36 -6.20
C VAL A 544 17.99 -2.40 -7.46
N ASN A 545 17.72 -1.24 -8.08
CA ASN A 545 16.99 -1.13 -9.36
C ASN A 545 17.63 -1.95 -10.50
N GLY A 546 18.92 -2.30 -10.37
CA GLY A 546 19.66 -3.11 -11.31
C GLY A 546 19.40 -4.62 -11.21
N ILE A 547 18.58 -5.11 -10.27
CA ILE A 547 18.46 -6.54 -9.93
C ILE A 547 17.04 -7.03 -10.17
N ASP A 548 16.89 -8.30 -10.57
CA ASP A 548 15.60 -9.00 -10.60
C ASP A 548 15.46 -9.80 -9.31
N LEU A 549 14.72 -9.27 -8.34
CA LEU A 549 14.45 -9.96 -7.09
C LEU A 549 13.25 -10.87 -7.26
N ASN A 550 13.30 -12.05 -6.64
CA ASN A 550 12.12 -12.91 -6.55
C ASN A 550 11.12 -12.35 -5.51
N PRO A 551 9.83 -12.69 -5.63
CA PRO A 551 8.78 -12.24 -4.72
C PRO A 551 9.06 -12.68 -3.27
N SER A 552 9.53 -11.76 -2.42
CA SER A 552 10.02 -12.09 -1.07
C SER A 552 9.45 -11.14 -0.03
N VAL A 553 9.60 -11.50 1.25
CA VAL A 553 9.42 -10.58 2.38
C VAL A 553 10.79 -10.12 2.86
N MET A 554 10.94 -8.80 3.03
CA MET A 554 12.15 -8.19 3.57
C MET A 554 11.83 -7.46 4.87
N VAL A 555 12.54 -7.82 5.93
CA VAL A 555 12.58 -7.04 7.18
C VAL A 555 13.95 -6.40 7.28
N LEU A 556 14.00 -5.08 7.13
CA LEU A 556 15.21 -4.29 7.28
C LEU A 556 15.15 -3.51 8.58
N LEU A 557 16.10 -3.79 9.45
CA LEU A 557 16.36 -3.03 10.65
C LEU A 557 17.56 -2.14 10.41
N SER A 558 17.25 -0.87 10.15
CA SER A 558 18.20 0.15 9.75
C SER A 558 17.60 1.52 10.01
N CYS A 559 18.43 2.46 10.47
CA CYS A 559 18.04 3.86 10.61
C CYS A 559 17.45 4.39 9.29
N SER A 560 16.22 4.88 9.34
CA SER A 560 15.52 5.47 8.17
C SER A 560 15.49 4.57 6.93
N GLY A 561 15.64 3.25 7.10
CA GLY A 561 15.67 2.28 6.00
C GLY A 561 14.31 2.09 5.32
N ALA A 562 13.23 2.49 6.00
CA ALA A 562 11.88 2.52 5.45
C ALA A 562 11.35 3.95 5.37
N ARG A 563 12.21 4.93 5.13
CA ARG A 563 11.78 6.32 4.98
C ARG A 563 11.42 6.61 3.53
N ILE A 564 10.23 7.19 3.28
CA ILE A 564 9.78 7.61 1.93
C ILE A 564 9.18 9.03 1.88
N ASP A 565 9.38 9.86 2.91
CA ASP A 565 8.88 11.25 2.98
C ASP A 565 9.92 12.28 2.48
N GLY A 566 9.49 13.17 1.57
CA GLY A 566 10.23 14.39 1.17
C GLY A 566 11.00 14.35 -0.16
N LEU A 567 10.97 13.26 -0.94
CA LEU A 567 11.62 13.10 -2.24
C LEU A 567 10.73 12.28 -3.20
N PRO A 568 11.04 12.27 -4.51
CA PRO A 568 10.35 11.40 -5.46
C PRO A 568 10.56 9.90 -5.15
N PRO A 569 9.54 9.04 -5.35
CA PRO A 569 9.55 7.60 -5.01
C PRO A 569 10.80 6.84 -5.44
N GLU A 570 11.28 7.08 -6.65
CA GLU A 570 12.40 6.38 -7.29
C GLU A 570 13.74 6.63 -6.58
N ASN A 571 13.79 7.55 -5.61
CA ASN A 571 15.00 7.87 -4.83
C ASN A 571 15.04 7.14 -3.48
N TYR A 572 14.08 6.27 -3.18
CA TYR A 572 14.03 5.54 -1.93
C TYR A 572 14.42 4.08 -2.09
N VAL A 573 15.36 3.63 -1.26
CA VAL A 573 15.76 2.22 -1.19
C VAL A 573 14.60 1.25 -0.95
N PRO A 574 13.66 1.50 0.00
CA PRO A 574 12.52 0.59 0.17
C PRO A 574 11.73 0.44 -1.13
N LEU A 575 11.46 1.54 -1.84
CA LEU A 575 10.69 1.51 -3.09
C LEU A 575 11.49 0.89 -4.24
N ALA A 576 12.81 1.06 -4.27
CA ALA A 576 13.69 0.34 -5.20
C ALA A 576 13.61 -1.18 -4.99
N PHE A 577 13.55 -1.67 -3.75
CA PHE A 577 13.36 -3.08 -3.44
C PHE A 577 11.97 -3.56 -3.89
N MET A 578 10.93 -2.77 -3.64
CA MET A 578 9.59 -3.04 -4.15
C MET A 578 9.59 -3.08 -5.67
N HIS A 579 10.15 -2.10 -6.37
CA HIS A 579 10.26 -2.09 -7.82
C HIS A 579 10.95 -3.36 -8.34
N SER A 580 12.05 -3.76 -7.69
CA SER A 580 12.91 -4.86 -8.14
C SER A 580 12.32 -6.25 -7.91
N GLY A 581 11.29 -6.39 -7.06
CA GLY A 581 10.54 -7.66 -6.94
C GLY A 581 10.06 -8.05 -5.55
N ILE A 582 10.41 -7.31 -4.49
CA ILE A 582 9.94 -7.62 -3.13
C ILE A 582 8.41 -7.40 -3.00
N ASN A 583 7.72 -8.29 -2.29
CA ASN A 583 6.27 -8.22 -2.07
C ASN A 583 5.90 -7.42 -0.82
N ALA A 584 6.72 -7.52 0.21
CA ALA A 584 6.54 -6.79 1.46
C ALA A 584 7.89 -6.36 2.03
N TYR A 585 7.97 -5.11 2.46
CA TYR A 585 9.13 -4.50 3.07
C TYR A 585 8.73 -3.87 4.40
N ILE A 586 9.38 -4.29 5.49
CA ILE A 586 9.17 -3.76 6.84
C ILE A 586 10.47 -3.11 7.32
N GLY A 587 10.36 -1.91 7.91
CA GLY A 587 11.48 -1.28 8.59
C GLY A 587 11.11 0.07 9.20
N GLY A 588 12.09 0.72 9.85
CA GLY A 588 11.93 2.02 10.51
C GLY A 588 11.98 3.23 9.56
N THR A 589 11.04 4.17 9.72
CA THR A 589 11.02 5.48 9.05
C THR A 589 12.04 6.48 9.62
N ARG A 590 12.59 6.19 10.80
CA ARG A 590 13.52 7.03 11.56
C ARG A 590 14.63 6.16 12.20
N ALA A 591 15.49 6.77 12.99
CA ALA A 591 16.62 6.10 13.64
C ALA A 591 16.16 4.97 14.58
N GLU A 592 16.35 3.72 14.17
CA GLU A 592 15.89 2.56 14.92
C GLU A 592 16.91 2.06 15.96
N GLY A 593 16.42 1.66 17.14
CA GLY A 593 17.21 0.94 18.14
C GLY A 593 17.24 -0.57 17.85
N ILE A 594 18.41 -1.18 17.94
CA ILE A 594 18.73 -2.55 17.47
C ILE A 594 17.95 -3.71 18.14
N ASN A 595 17.28 -3.50 19.28
CA ASN A 595 16.92 -4.62 20.17
C ASN A 595 15.42 -4.97 20.29
N THR A 596 14.47 -4.22 19.72
CA THR A 596 13.04 -4.45 20.02
C THR A 596 12.24 -5.14 18.90
N VAL A 597 12.53 -4.86 17.62
CA VAL A 597 11.71 -5.36 16.49
C VAL A 597 12.14 -6.77 16.03
N CYS A 598 13.40 -7.13 16.26
CA CYS A 598 14.05 -8.37 15.79
C CYS A 598 13.39 -9.66 16.27
N GLU A 599 13.01 -9.72 17.55
CA GLU A 599 12.64 -10.98 18.19
C GLU A 599 11.18 -11.36 17.90
N THR A 600 10.32 -10.40 17.61
CA THR A 600 8.87 -10.59 17.71
C THR A 600 8.18 -10.76 16.37
N ILE A 601 8.64 -10.11 15.28
CA ILE A 601 7.90 -10.13 14.00
C ILE A 601 7.78 -11.54 13.42
N TRP A 602 8.82 -12.36 13.52
CA TRP A 602 8.85 -13.72 12.97
C TRP A 602 7.98 -14.70 13.73
N MET A 603 7.86 -14.51 15.06
CA MET A 603 6.91 -15.28 15.88
C MET A 603 5.47 -15.08 15.38
N TYR A 604 5.17 -13.92 14.80
CA TYR A 604 3.86 -13.66 14.24
C TYR A 604 3.73 -14.10 12.81
N LEU A 605 4.71 -13.73 11.98
CA LEU A 605 4.73 -14.08 10.57
C LEU A 605 4.76 -15.60 10.44
N ILE A 606 5.87 -16.23 10.84
CA ILE A 606 6.16 -17.64 10.61
C ILE A 606 5.44 -18.56 11.61
N ASP A 607 5.64 -18.36 12.92
CA ASP A 607 5.15 -19.34 13.92
C ASP A 607 3.62 -19.30 14.07
N LYS A 608 3.03 -18.11 13.92
CA LYS A 608 1.57 -17.91 14.02
C LYS A 608 0.88 -17.86 12.66
N ASN A 609 1.61 -17.97 11.55
CA ASN A 609 1.09 -17.94 10.17
C ASN A 609 0.15 -16.75 9.95
N LYS A 610 0.66 -15.55 10.21
CA LYS A 610 -0.10 -14.31 10.01
C LYS A 610 0.37 -13.59 8.77
N SER A 611 -0.53 -12.88 8.10
CA SER A 611 -0.17 -11.93 7.05
C SER A 611 0.83 -10.89 7.57
N VAL A 612 1.62 -10.31 6.68
CA VAL A 612 2.67 -9.33 7.02
C VAL A 612 2.15 -8.15 7.83
N GLY A 613 0.93 -7.67 7.52
CA GLY A 613 0.31 -6.56 8.25
C GLY A 613 -0.17 -6.97 9.64
N MET A 614 -0.76 -8.16 9.79
CA MET A 614 -1.17 -8.66 11.10
C MET A 614 0.03 -8.95 11.99
N ALA A 615 1.08 -9.53 11.41
CA ALA A 615 2.31 -9.78 12.12
C ALA A 615 2.93 -8.48 12.64
N LEU A 616 3.01 -7.45 11.79
CA LEU A 616 3.52 -6.15 12.20
C LEU A 616 2.66 -5.50 13.28
N LYS A 617 1.33 -5.55 13.14
CA LYS A 617 0.41 -4.98 14.12
C LYS A 617 0.53 -5.65 15.49
N ASP A 618 0.58 -6.97 15.54
CA ASP A 618 0.64 -7.69 16.81
C ASP A 618 2.01 -7.58 17.46
N MET A 619 3.08 -7.60 16.66
CA MET A 619 4.42 -7.27 17.11
C MET A 619 4.46 -5.89 17.79
N LYS A 620 3.88 -4.86 17.15
CA LYS A 620 3.75 -3.52 17.73
C LYS A 620 2.97 -3.56 19.04
N SER A 621 1.84 -4.28 19.07
CA SER A 621 0.99 -4.38 20.26
C SER A 621 1.73 -4.97 21.45
N ASP A 622 2.55 -6.01 21.23
CA ASP A 622 3.42 -6.59 22.26
C ASP A 622 4.48 -5.61 22.74
N LEU A 623 5.11 -4.86 21.82
CA LEU A 623 6.11 -3.85 22.16
C LEU A 623 5.55 -2.69 22.99
N ILE A 624 4.24 -2.41 22.87
CA ILE A 624 3.57 -1.33 23.60
C ILE A 624 2.91 -1.86 24.91
N GLY A 625 3.03 -3.14 25.26
CA GLY A 625 2.30 -3.81 26.35
C GLY A 625 2.10 -3.06 27.68
N GLU A 626 1.01 -3.37 28.40
CA GLU A 626 0.42 -2.62 29.53
C GLU A 626 1.35 -2.34 30.73
N ASP A 627 2.40 -3.14 30.95
CA ASP A 627 3.27 -3.05 32.13
C ASP A 627 4.58 -2.28 31.92
N MET A 628 4.87 -1.81 30.70
CA MET A 628 6.14 -1.11 30.41
C MET A 628 6.07 0.42 30.66
N TRP A 629 4.94 0.93 31.12
CA TRP A 629 4.69 2.38 31.24
C TRP A 629 5.30 3.05 32.48
N GLU A 630 5.78 2.30 33.47
CA GLU A 630 6.43 2.88 34.67
C GLU A 630 7.89 2.44 34.83
N GLY A 631 8.80 3.31 34.39
CA GLY A 631 10.19 3.36 34.90
C GLY A 631 11.19 2.38 34.29
N SER A 632 10.86 1.63 33.23
CA SER A 632 11.83 0.81 32.52
C SER A 632 12.51 1.59 31.37
N TYR A 633 13.81 1.35 31.14
CA TYR A 633 14.56 1.88 29.99
C TYR A 633 13.97 1.44 28.63
N TYR A 634 12.99 0.53 28.61
CA TYR A 634 12.37 -0.02 27.40
C TYR A 634 10.97 0.54 27.10
N GLY A 635 10.29 1.24 28.03
CA GLY A 635 8.92 1.74 27.83
C GLY A 635 8.78 2.80 26.73
N ASP A 636 9.63 3.84 26.78
CA ASP A 636 9.65 4.90 25.76
C ASP A 636 10.18 4.38 24.42
N TRP A 637 11.17 3.48 24.45
CA TRP A 637 11.80 2.92 23.25
C TRP A 637 10.93 1.89 22.53
N GLY A 638 10.14 1.09 23.25
CA GLY A 638 9.18 0.14 22.67
C GLY A 638 8.08 0.87 21.90
N THR A 639 7.52 1.94 22.49
CA THR A 639 6.53 2.80 21.82
C THR A 639 7.12 3.50 20.60
N TYR A 640 8.34 4.02 20.72
CA TYR A 640 9.04 4.64 19.60
C TYR A 640 9.30 3.64 18.46
N ALA A 641 9.89 2.48 18.76
CA ALA A 641 10.18 1.43 17.78
C ALA A 641 8.90 0.92 17.10
N ALA A 642 7.83 0.70 17.87
CA ALA A 642 6.53 0.32 17.32
C ALA A 642 5.96 1.39 16.38
N GLY A 643 6.09 2.67 16.75
CA GLY A 643 5.58 3.78 15.96
C GLY A 643 6.31 3.99 14.64
N ILE A 644 7.64 3.87 14.61
CA ILE A 644 8.43 4.18 13.40
C ILE A 644 8.43 3.05 12.36
N ASN A 645 8.08 1.81 12.74
CA ASN A 645 8.09 0.70 11.81
C ASN A 645 6.87 0.73 10.89
N VAL A 646 7.09 0.64 9.59
CA VAL A 646 6.02 0.69 8.57
C VAL A 646 6.12 -0.51 7.64
N LEU A 647 5.01 -0.80 6.96
CA LEU A 647 4.92 -1.84 5.94
C LEU A 647 4.69 -1.20 4.57
N TYR A 648 5.60 -1.43 3.63
CA TYR A 648 5.38 -1.24 2.21
C TYR A 648 5.02 -2.58 1.58
N GLY A 649 3.83 -2.67 1.00
CA GLY A 649 3.22 -3.92 0.54
C GLY A 649 1.76 -4.04 0.95
N ASP A 650 1.13 -5.12 0.49
CA ASP A 650 -0.23 -5.47 0.86
C ASP A 650 -0.26 -6.01 2.30
N PRO A 651 -0.99 -5.38 3.24
CA PRO A 651 -1.06 -5.84 4.63
C PRO A 651 -1.70 -7.23 4.79
N ALA A 652 -2.52 -7.67 3.84
CA ALA A 652 -3.12 -9.00 3.84
C ALA A 652 -2.24 -10.06 3.14
N PHE A 653 -1.07 -9.69 2.61
CA PHE A 653 -0.15 -10.65 2.01
C PHE A 653 0.34 -11.65 3.06
N ASN A 654 0.09 -12.94 2.80
CA ASN A 654 0.63 -14.04 3.60
C ASN A 654 1.76 -14.72 2.83
N PRO A 655 3.02 -14.65 3.30
CA PRO A 655 4.15 -15.26 2.60
C PRO A 655 4.14 -16.79 2.69
N TYR A 656 5.07 -17.42 1.97
CA TYR A 656 5.27 -18.85 2.11
C TYR A 656 6.09 -19.14 3.36
N GLU A 657 5.63 -20.11 4.13
CA GLU A 657 6.29 -20.56 5.35
C GLU A 657 6.45 -22.09 5.30
N PRO A 658 7.69 -22.61 5.39
CA PRO A 658 7.92 -24.05 5.31
C PRO A 658 7.15 -24.86 6.37
N CYS A 659 7.06 -24.37 7.60
CA CYS A 659 6.32 -25.00 8.70
C CYS A 659 4.80 -25.08 8.46
N ASN A 660 4.28 -24.26 7.54
CA ASN A 660 2.87 -24.22 7.19
C ASN A 660 2.60 -24.76 5.78
N GLU A 661 3.57 -25.40 5.12
CA GLU A 661 3.47 -25.89 3.73
C GLU A 661 3.03 -24.81 2.71
N GLY A 662 3.21 -23.53 3.03
CA GLY A 662 2.65 -22.44 2.24
C GLY A 662 1.13 -22.37 2.24
N SER A 663 0.46 -22.95 3.25
CA SER A 663 -0.98 -22.82 3.45
C SER A 663 -1.30 -21.36 3.75
N ALA A 664 -1.62 -20.59 2.71
CA ALA A 664 -2.34 -19.35 2.86
C ALA A 664 -3.71 -19.71 3.46
N LYS A 665 -3.98 -19.28 4.70
CA LYS A 665 -5.30 -19.40 5.32
C LYS A 665 -6.28 -18.39 4.75
#